data_AF-A0A076HS89-F1
#
_entry.id   AF-A0A076HS89-F1
#
_cell.length_a   1.000
_cell.length_b   1.000
_cell.length_c   1.000
_cell.angle_alpha   90.00
_cell.angle_beta   90.00
_cell.angle_gamma   90.00
#
_symmetry.space_group_name_H-M   'P 1'
#
loop_
_entity.id
_entity.type
_entity.pdbx_description
1 polymer ?
#
loop_
_entity_poly.entity_id
_entity_poly.type
_entity_poly.pdbx_seq_one_letter_code
_entity_poly.pdbx_strand_id
1 'polypeptide(L)'
;MNSIPPSFLSETGRSAFALLESLFDALVLLSPDGQVRWASAGFGRLTGVAEVPAVAALLREGLAGAGVSPAAFQQQLAGAQPLHYTLELRQATGSHVPVRLKLAPHEAGLLGLLEVLPPASAPTGEQQEQEARLSYLAGQAPGVLFQWREGQGPTAGLRYVSAQLEPLFGLNPQQAHMLPHLLHPTDAYRWRRAASRTRRLGEPFAFEGRLLVPGQPVRWLRASAQLSGTDATGALYSGLLTDITPLKQAEEAVFNQEQRWRQAMERFGDGAWEFDYATGEEYFSQAYHAMLGYTPDSPEPLPASWEQHVHPADRALSLEAADAYLRGEKPLYSVERRLRCRDGSYKWVLTRGLVTQRDAQGQPRTMTGVHTDISAVKETTLALEASMLRFSTTIANFQEGILLEDEHQQVVLANDALCQIFALNTTPDQLVGYNTRLLGQRMQHQFRHPEAFAQRYATIVRERQLLTAELFELANGHVIQGDFVPIYVAERYIGHLWKFQDITERKRNDDALRQREEKYRGIIENMNMGLVEMDLNRRVLFVNQAFSDITGYDRASFTEHHTIDRLMSPEDVAQARQRDQRRRRGESETYEISITDSAGELKWLLVSAAPLYDEDRQVYGSIAIVLDITHQKALELNLRAAKEQAEDSARAKELFLANMSHEIRTPMNAILGMGQLLAKTPLDTVQHTYLQAIETSGENLLVILNDILDLSKIGASQLHIERIGFSLAELLLQVEKSLHFKAEEKGLVFRVVLDERLPAVLLGDPYRITQVLLNLAGNSIKFTEKGSVTITCTQACTDDTHVELQWSVADTGIGIDAEYLVDIFKDFSQEDPSVTRRFGGTGLGLSISRQLVQLMGGEISIDSQKHRGTNSQFRLRLPIGTTQDLPRKTLITASVREKLRGQRVLLVEDNHFNRQIAKGFLHNAGLQVQEAENGAEAVEIARHHSFDAVLMDVQMPVMNGLEATAYLRQHLRLPTPIIALTANAVKGEREKCLHAGMNDYLSKPFQEDDLLKVLCLWTLGEQLPEATALPSAAAATTAGPGTLYNLDIVRQIGQNDVSFTILMLESFIESCREAVEELRTAIAEQDILQIRMAAHKLKPSLDHLQVYRLLPLVVELDTWRTPFDAEHLPQLVEQVVAQLQELTWQMQLELQTLQPELE
;
A
#
# COMPACT_ATOMS: atom_id res chain seq x y z
N MET A 1 -15.85 -54.06 28.15
CA MET A 1 -17.01 -53.67 27.30
C MET A 1 -18.35 -54.09 27.88
N ASN A 2 -18.59 -55.33 28.32
CA ASN A 2 -19.88 -55.77 28.91
C ASN A 2 -20.27 -55.11 30.25
N SER A 3 -19.54 -54.09 30.69
CA SER A 3 -19.75 -53.35 31.94
C SER A 3 -20.40 -51.98 31.76
N ILE A 4 -20.51 -51.45 30.53
CA ILE A 4 -21.02 -50.10 30.28
C ILE A 4 -22.57 -50.11 30.35
N PRO A 5 -23.22 -49.13 31.02
CA PRO A 5 -24.69 -49.08 31.10
C PRO A 5 -25.34 -48.98 29.69
N PRO A 6 -26.48 -49.65 29.44
CA PRO A 6 -27.04 -49.76 28.09
C PRO A 6 -27.51 -48.44 27.46
N SER A 7 -27.67 -47.38 28.24
CA SER A 7 -27.96 -46.02 27.75
C SER A 7 -26.79 -45.35 27.03
N PHE A 8 -25.54 -45.82 27.20
CA PHE A 8 -24.34 -45.26 26.57
C PHE A 8 -23.90 -46.04 25.30
N LEU A 9 -24.79 -46.84 24.69
CA LEU A 9 -24.41 -47.81 23.66
C LEU A 9 -24.24 -47.27 22.22
N SER A 10 -24.49 -45.98 21.97
CA SER A 10 -24.14 -45.36 20.68
C SER A 10 -22.62 -45.34 20.48
N GLU A 11 -22.14 -45.38 19.22
CA GLU A 11 -20.69 -45.34 18.96
C GLU A 11 -20.04 -44.03 19.43
N THR A 12 -20.75 -42.91 19.29
CA THR A 12 -20.36 -41.60 19.83
C THR A 12 -20.37 -41.55 21.35
N GLY A 13 -21.36 -42.18 22.01
CA GLY A 13 -21.40 -42.29 23.47
C GLY A 13 -20.25 -43.14 24.01
N ARG A 14 -19.92 -44.25 23.33
CA ARG A 14 -18.80 -45.12 23.67
C ARG A 14 -17.44 -44.43 23.50
N SER A 15 -17.23 -43.68 22.43
CA SER A 15 -15.96 -42.97 22.23
C SER A 15 -15.77 -41.85 23.25
N ALA A 16 -16.79 -41.03 23.51
CA ALA A 16 -16.77 -40.01 24.55
C ALA A 16 -16.52 -40.60 25.96
N PHE A 17 -17.13 -41.74 26.27
CA PHE A 17 -16.95 -42.40 27.57
C PHE A 17 -15.54 -42.98 27.74
N ALA A 18 -14.98 -43.61 26.71
CA ALA A 18 -13.59 -44.10 26.73
C ALA A 18 -12.57 -42.95 26.87
N LEU A 19 -12.87 -41.81 26.26
CA LEU A 19 -12.05 -40.60 26.36
C LEU A 19 -12.11 -40.02 27.80
N LEU A 20 -13.29 -40.03 28.44
CA LEU A 20 -13.42 -39.65 29.86
C LEU A 20 -12.73 -40.64 30.82
N GLU A 21 -12.75 -41.95 30.57
CA GLU A 21 -11.96 -42.94 31.35
C GLU A 21 -10.44 -42.82 31.13
N SER A 22 -10.00 -42.04 30.13
CA SER A 22 -8.57 -41.71 29.91
C SER A 22 -8.14 -40.36 30.50
N LEU A 23 -9.08 -39.46 30.80
CA LEU A 23 -8.81 -38.10 31.32
C LEU A 23 -9.02 -37.96 32.84
N PHE A 24 -9.67 -38.92 33.48
CA PHE A 24 -9.99 -38.88 34.92
C PHE A 24 -9.68 -40.22 35.59
N ASP A 25 -9.09 -40.18 36.78
CA ASP A 25 -8.61 -41.35 37.50
C ASP A 25 -9.72 -42.39 37.78
N ALA A 26 -10.94 -41.89 38.03
CA ALA A 26 -12.14 -42.71 38.11
C ALA A 26 -13.42 -41.95 37.72
N LEU A 27 -14.36 -42.67 37.12
CA LEU A 27 -15.74 -42.25 36.87
C LEU A 27 -16.74 -43.00 37.78
N VAL A 28 -17.85 -42.34 38.13
CA VAL A 28 -19.02 -42.91 38.82
C VAL A 28 -20.32 -42.38 38.20
N LEU A 29 -21.36 -43.20 38.10
CA LEU A 29 -22.70 -42.76 37.68
C LEU A 29 -23.67 -42.87 38.86
N LEU A 30 -24.31 -41.75 39.17
CA LEU A 30 -25.32 -41.60 40.22
C LEU A 30 -26.72 -41.47 39.57
N SER A 31 -27.75 -42.07 40.16
CA SER A 31 -29.13 -41.72 39.81
C SER A 31 -29.54 -40.36 40.42
N PRO A 32 -30.62 -39.72 39.96
CA PRO A 32 -31.04 -38.39 40.44
C PRO A 32 -31.35 -38.29 41.95
N ASP A 33 -31.54 -39.43 42.63
CA ASP A 33 -31.68 -39.55 44.08
C ASP A 33 -30.34 -39.63 44.84
N GLY A 34 -29.21 -39.54 44.15
CA GLY A 34 -27.86 -39.59 44.72
C GLY A 34 -27.32 -41.01 44.99
N GLN A 35 -27.98 -42.07 44.55
CA GLN A 35 -27.47 -43.44 44.69
C GLN A 35 -26.50 -43.81 43.56
N VAL A 36 -25.37 -44.45 43.88
CA VAL A 36 -24.45 -44.97 42.85
C VAL A 36 -25.12 -46.12 42.10
N ARG A 37 -25.28 -45.95 40.78
CA ARG A 37 -25.77 -46.97 39.85
C ARG A 37 -24.65 -47.79 39.24
N TRP A 38 -23.48 -47.18 39.07
CA TRP A 38 -22.33 -47.78 38.41
C TRP A 38 -21.03 -47.07 38.81
N ALA A 39 -19.91 -47.78 38.83
CA ALA A 39 -18.57 -47.23 39.03
C ALA A 39 -17.57 -47.85 38.06
N SER A 40 -16.59 -47.04 37.61
CA SER A 40 -15.52 -47.47 36.72
C SER A 40 -14.49 -48.35 37.41
N ALA A 41 -13.69 -49.05 36.60
CA ALA A 41 -12.51 -49.79 37.09
C ALA A 41 -11.46 -48.87 37.76
N GLY A 42 -11.52 -47.55 37.53
CA GLY A 42 -10.70 -46.55 38.21
C GLY A 42 -10.84 -46.58 39.73
N PHE A 43 -12.05 -46.79 40.27
CA PHE A 43 -12.26 -46.93 41.71
C PHE A 43 -11.49 -48.13 42.29
N GLY A 44 -11.49 -49.26 41.57
CA GLY A 44 -10.71 -50.44 41.94
C GLY A 44 -9.20 -50.17 42.01
N ARG A 45 -8.67 -49.28 41.16
CA ARG A 45 -7.27 -48.84 41.20
C ARG A 45 -6.99 -47.83 42.33
N LEU A 46 -7.89 -46.88 42.56
CA LEU A 46 -7.71 -45.81 43.55
C LEU A 46 -7.89 -46.28 45.00
N THR A 47 -8.93 -47.06 45.29
CA THR A 47 -9.30 -47.45 46.67
C THR A 47 -9.08 -48.93 46.96
N GLY A 48 -8.79 -49.74 45.95
CA GLY A 48 -8.75 -51.21 46.05
C GLY A 48 -10.13 -51.88 46.03
N VAL A 49 -11.23 -51.14 45.81
CA VAL A 49 -12.60 -51.65 45.88
C VAL A 49 -13.41 -51.24 44.64
N ALA A 50 -13.91 -52.22 43.90
CA ALA A 50 -14.65 -52.01 42.64
C ALA A 50 -16.17 -52.29 42.72
N GLU A 51 -16.68 -52.85 43.82
CA GLU A 51 -18.10 -53.17 43.96
C GLU A 51 -18.95 -51.93 44.27
N VAL A 52 -20.00 -51.71 43.48
CA VAL A 52 -20.90 -50.54 43.57
C VAL A 52 -21.42 -50.26 44.99
N PRO A 53 -21.87 -51.25 45.81
CA PRO A 53 -22.35 -50.98 47.17
C PRO A 53 -21.26 -50.41 48.10
N ALA A 54 -20.00 -50.83 47.91
CA ALA A 54 -18.87 -50.38 48.72
C ALA A 54 -18.30 -49.04 48.23
N VAL A 55 -18.25 -48.81 46.91
CA VAL A 55 -17.98 -47.47 46.33
C VAL A 55 -19.02 -46.45 46.83
N ALA A 56 -20.29 -46.85 46.90
CA ALA A 56 -21.38 -46.06 47.46
C ALA A 56 -21.28 -45.83 48.98
N ALA A 57 -20.43 -46.56 49.70
CA ALA A 57 -20.12 -46.31 51.12
C ALA A 57 -18.95 -45.32 51.24
N LEU A 58 -17.84 -45.57 50.55
CA LEU A 58 -16.64 -44.71 50.55
C LEU A 58 -16.94 -43.27 50.09
N LEU A 59 -17.76 -43.10 49.05
CA LEU A 59 -18.18 -41.75 48.61
C LEU A 59 -19.05 -41.03 49.66
N ARG A 60 -19.85 -41.75 50.45
CA ARG A 60 -20.62 -41.17 51.56
C ARG A 60 -19.76 -40.82 52.76
N GLU A 61 -18.75 -41.63 53.08
CA GLU A 61 -17.74 -41.35 54.12
C GLU A 61 -16.95 -40.08 53.75
N GLY A 62 -16.47 -39.99 52.51
CA GLY A 62 -15.78 -38.79 51.99
C GLY A 62 -16.64 -37.53 51.98
N LEU A 63 -17.89 -37.60 51.48
CA LEU A 63 -18.82 -36.46 51.47
C LEU A 63 -19.20 -35.98 52.88
N ALA A 64 -19.37 -36.91 53.84
CA ALA A 64 -19.59 -36.57 55.24
C ALA A 64 -18.35 -35.92 55.87
N GLY A 65 -17.14 -36.40 55.55
CA GLY A 65 -15.88 -35.78 55.95
C GLY A 65 -15.71 -34.35 55.40
N ALA A 66 -16.20 -34.08 54.19
CA ALA A 66 -16.29 -32.75 53.59
C ALA A 66 -17.44 -31.88 54.14
N GLY A 67 -18.16 -32.33 55.17
CA GLY A 67 -19.25 -31.59 55.83
C GLY A 67 -20.59 -31.60 55.08
N VAL A 68 -20.72 -32.40 54.01
CA VAL A 68 -21.92 -32.40 53.16
C VAL A 68 -22.94 -33.41 53.68
N SER A 69 -24.09 -32.93 54.17
CA SER A 69 -25.17 -33.82 54.61
C SER A 69 -25.90 -34.45 53.41
N PRO A 70 -26.42 -35.69 53.50
CA PRO A 70 -27.13 -36.34 52.39
C PRO A 70 -28.33 -35.54 51.86
N ALA A 71 -29.04 -34.83 52.75
CA ALA A 71 -30.16 -33.97 52.37
C ALA A 71 -29.69 -32.70 51.63
N ALA A 72 -28.60 -32.07 52.07
CA ALA A 72 -28.01 -30.93 51.36
C ALA A 72 -27.49 -31.34 49.97
N PHE A 73 -26.84 -32.52 49.88
CA PHE A 73 -26.38 -33.09 48.62
C PHE A 73 -27.54 -33.31 47.64
N GLN A 74 -28.63 -33.95 48.07
CA GLN A 74 -29.84 -34.13 47.25
C GLN A 74 -30.47 -32.80 46.82
N GLN A 75 -30.53 -31.80 47.71
CA GLN A 75 -31.05 -30.47 47.38
C GLN A 75 -30.17 -29.73 46.36
N GLN A 76 -28.85 -29.89 46.44
CA GLN A 76 -27.90 -29.30 45.48
C GLN A 76 -27.98 -30.01 44.12
N LEU A 77 -28.11 -31.34 44.09
CA LEU A 77 -28.28 -32.11 42.85
C LEU A 77 -29.55 -31.71 42.08
N ALA A 78 -30.64 -31.39 42.79
CA ALA A 78 -31.88 -30.89 42.17
C ALA A 78 -31.73 -29.51 41.49
N GLY A 79 -30.66 -28.76 41.77
CA GLY A 79 -30.36 -27.46 41.17
C GLY A 79 -29.68 -27.51 39.79
N ALA A 80 -29.30 -28.70 39.31
CA ALA A 80 -28.69 -28.95 38.00
C ALA A 80 -27.41 -28.14 37.65
N GLN A 81 -26.75 -27.53 38.64
CA GLN A 81 -25.45 -26.87 38.46
C GLN A 81 -24.28 -27.87 38.60
N PRO A 82 -23.11 -27.60 37.99
CA PRO A 82 -21.91 -28.39 38.24
C PRO A 82 -21.48 -28.26 39.71
N LEU A 83 -21.28 -29.38 40.39
CA LEU A 83 -20.88 -29.41 41.80
C LEU A 83 -19.46 -29.97 41.94
N HIS A 84 -18.65 -29.37 42.80
CA HIS A 84 -17.25 -29.74 43.01
C HIS A 84 -16.98 -29.91 44.51
N TYR A 85 -16.49 -31.08 44.89
CA TYR A 85 -16.14 -31.41 46.28
C TYR A 85 -14.73 -31.99 46.34
N THR A 86 -13.95 -31.62 47.35
CA THR A 86 -12.68 -32.29 47.67
C THR A 86 -12.95 -33.28 48.79
N LEU A 87 -12.60 -34.55 48.58
CA LEU A 87 -12.93 -35.69 49.44
C LEU A 87 -11.66 -36.45 49.80
N GLU A 88 -11.57 -36.96 51.03
CA GLU A 88 -10.51 -37.89 51.45
C GLU A 88 -11.00 -39.34 51.31
N LEU A 89 -10.77 -39.96 50.15
CA LEU A 89 -11.20 -41.34 49.93
C LEU A 89 -10.24 -42.32 50.61
N ARG A 90 -10.80 -43.16 51.47
CA ARG A 90 -10.08 -44.22 52.18
C ARG A 90 -9.80 -45.40 51.26
N GLN A 91 -8.56 -45.87 51.27
CA GLN A 91 -8.09 -47.05 50.56
C GLN A 91 -8.21 -48.31 51.43
N ALA A 92 -8.24 -49.49 50.80
CA ALA A 92 -8.25 -50.78 51.49
C ALA A 92 -7.01 -51.02 52.39
N THR A 93 -5.90 -50.31 52.12
CA THR A 93 -4.68 -50.26 52.94
C THR A 93 -4.82 -49.43 54.22
N GLY A 94 -5.89 -48.64 54.38
CA GLY A 94 -6.12 -47.75 55.52
C GLY A 94 -5.59 -46.33 55.35
N SER A 95 -4.82 -46.05 54.29
CA SER A 95 -4.45 -44.69 53.86
C SER A 95 -5.65 -43.93 53.28
N HIS A 96 -5.59 -42.60 53.29
CA HIS A 96 -6.54 -41.72 52.60
C HIS A 96 -5.85 -41.06 51.39
N VAL A 97 -6.63 -40.77 50.35
CA VAL A 97 -6.19 -40.06 49.15
C VAL A 97 -7.08 -38.83 48.92
N PRO A 98 -6.50 -37.63 48.80
CA PRO A 98 -7.24 -36.43 48.43
C PRO A 98 -7.67 -36.51 46.97
N VAL A 99 -8.98 -36.51 46.73
CA VAL A 99 -9.57 -36.51 45.38
C VAL A 99 -10.56 -35.37 45.21
N ARG A 100 -10.65 -34.82 44.01
CA ARG A 100 -11.65 -33.85 43.61
C ARG A 100 -12.77 -34.55 42.83
N LEU A 101 -13.96 -34.64 43.42
CA LEU A 101 -15.18 -35.11 42.75
C LEU A 101 -15.86 -33.94 42.04
N LYS A 102 -15.94 -34.01 40.71
CA LYS A 102 -16.68 -33.08 39.84
C LYS A 102 -17.95 -33.78 39.34
N LEU A 103 -19.12 -33.19 39.55
CA LEU A 103 -20.42 -33.75 39.15
C LEU A 103 -21.03 -32.96 38.00
N ALA A 104 -21.45 -33.66 36.95
CA ALA A 104 -22.13 -33.11 35.78
C ALA A 104 -23.43 -33.88 35.47
N PRO A 105 -24.51 -33.22 35.02
CA PRO A 105 -25.74 -33.89 34.59
C PRO A 105 -25.54 -34.65 33.26
N HIS A 106 -26.22 -35.78 33.10
CA HIS A 106 -26.22 -36.60 31.89
C HIS A 106 -27.61 -37.23 31.66
N GLU A 107 -27.91 -37.69 30.44
CA GLU A 107 -29.19 -38.34 30.09
C GLU A 107 -29.49 -39.62 30.91
N ALA A 108 -28.50 -40.16 31.61
CA ALA A 108 -28.58 -41.41 32.37
C ALA A 108 -28.52 -41.22 33.90
N GLY A 109 -28.44 -39.98 34.39
CA GLY A 109 -28.19 -39.66 35.80
C GLY A 109 -27.20 -38.50 35.94
N LEU A 110 -26.38 -38.50 36.99
CA LEU A 110 -25.26 -37.57 37.13
C LEU A 110 -23.93 -38.33 37.07
N LEU A 111 -23.03 -37.86 36.24
CA LEU A 111 -21.68 -38.40 36.06
C LEU A 111 -20.72 -37.68 37.02
N GLY A 112 -20.12 -38.44 37.93
CA GLY A 112 -19.03 -37.99 38.79
C GLY A 112 -17.68 -38.35 38.16
N LEU A 113 -16.83 -37.34 38.00
CA LEU A 113 -15.45 -37.44 37.55
C LEU A 113 -14.54 -37.24 38.76
N LEU A 114 -13.56 -38.11 38.97
CA LEU A 114 -12.61 -38.02 40.08
C LEU A 114 -11.18 -37.79 39.56
N GLU A 115 -10.47 -36.93 40.27
CA GLU A 115 -9.13 -36.43 39.95
C GLU A 115 -8.30 -36.44 41.24
N VAL A 116 -7.17 -37.14 41.26
CA VAL A 116 -6.27 -37.23 42.44
C VAL A 116 -5.46 -35.94 42.58
N LEU A 117 -5.32 -35.45 43.81
CA LEU A 117 -4.52 -34.27 44.12
C LEU A 117 -3.12 -34.67 44.64
N PRO A 118 -2.04 -34.04 44.19
CA PRO A 118 -0.69 -34.37 44.65
C PRO A 118 -0.44 -33.91 46.10
N PRO A 119 0.35 -34.65 46.90
CA PRO A 119 0.66 -34.29 48.27
C PRO A 119 1.64 -33.11 48.32
N ALA A 120 1.38 -32.13 49.20
CA ALA A 120 2.22 -30.94 49.33
C ALA A 120 3.44 -31.15 50.22
N SER A 121 4.65 -30.86 49.74
CA SER A 121 5.89 -30.88 50.53
C SER A 121 7.02 -30.04 49.90
N ALA A 122 7.56 -29.10 50.70
CA ALA A 122 8.83 -28.34 50.67
C ALA A 122 9.60 -28.06 49.34
N PRO A 123 10.16 -26.84 49.16
CA PRO A 123 10.91 -26.44 47.96
C PRO A 123 12.40 -26.84 47.97
N THR A 124 13.00 -26.93 46.77
CA THR A 124 14.43 -27.20 46.54
C THR A 124 14.96 -26.44 45.33
N GLY A 125 16.21 -25.93 45.41
CA GLY A 125 17.07 -25.62 44.26
C GLY A 125 16.59 -24.50 43.33
N GLU A 126 15.75 -24.86 42.35
CA GLU A 126 15.38 -24.08 41.16
C GLU A 126 14.92 -22.65 41.48
N GLN A 127 14.31 -22.44 42.64
CA GLN A 127 13.62 -21.20 42.99
C GLN A 127 14.55 -19.97 43.08
N GLN A 128 15.83 -20.13 43.46
CA GLN A 128 16.79 -19.00 43.45
C GLN A 128 17.31 -18.68 42.04
N GLU A 129 17.53 -19.70 41.22
CA GLU A 129 17.99 -19.53 39.83
C GLU A 129 16.89 -18.90 38.96
N GLN A 130 15.65 -19.30 39.20
CA GLN A 130 14.47 -18.73 38.56
C GLN A 130 14.25 -17.25 38.93
N GLU A 131 14.50 -16.86 40.19
CA GLU A 131 14.34 -15.47 40.67
C GLU A 131 15.42 -14.53 40.09
N ALA A 132 16.68 -14.98 40.04
CA ALA A 132 17.75 -14.26 39.34
C ALA A 132 17.46 -14.13 37.84
N ARG A 133 17.03 -15.21 37.19
CA ARG A 133 16.68 -15.24 35.77
C ARG A 133 15.45 -14.40 35.45
N LEU A 134 14.50 -14.24 36.38
CA LEU A 134 13.36 -13.32 36.25
C LEU A 134 13.74 -11.85 36.48
N SER A 135 14.70 -11.55 37.35
CA SER A 135 15.22 -10.17 37.47
C SER A 135 16.11 -9.79 36.28
N TYR A 136 16.81 -10.77 35.69
CA TYR A 136 17.49 -10.64 34.42
C TYR A 136 16.52 -10.53 33.25
N LEU A 137 15.48 -11.38 33.12
CA LEU A 137 14.43 -11.32 32.08
C LEU A 137 13.33 -10.29 32.33
N ALA A 138 13.37 -9.59 33.47
CA ALA A 138 12.80 -8.27 33.58
C ALA A 138 13.68 -7.24 32.84
N GLY A 139 14.82 -7.67 32.30
CA GLY A 139 15.80 -6.91 31.53
C GLY A 139 16.70 -7.54 30.47
N GLN A 140 16.38 -8.71 29.99
CA GLN A 140 15.97 -8.69 28.60
C GLN A 140 14.56 -7.89 28.67
N ALA A 141 13.84 -6.90 27.98
CA ALA A 141 13.44 -6.25 26.63
C ALA A 141 13.21 -4.72 26.65
N PRO A 142 12.77 -4.01 25.55
CA PRO A 142 12.80 -2.53 25.36
C PRO A 142 12.36 -1.57 26.46
N GLY A 143 11.96 -2.08 27.62
CA GLY A 143 11.31 -1.33 28.64
C GLY A 143 10.93 -2.10 29.92
N VAL A 144 9.64 -2.10 30.28
CA VAL A 144 9.22 -1.60 31.60
C VAL A 144 8.07 -2.34 32.38
N LEU A 145 7.99 -3.62 32.73
CA LEU A 145 6.82 -4.08 33.57
C LEU A 145 6.81 -3.33 34.94
N PHE A 146 5.77 -2.52 35.23
CA PHE A 146 5.44 -2.11 36.61
C PHE A 146 4.57 -3.14 37.28
N GLN A 147 4.49 -2.99 38.60
CA GLN A 147 3.31 -3.39 39.34
C GLN A 147 2.80 -2.23 40.20
N TRP A 148 1.51 -1.93 40.12
CA TRP A 148 0.80 -0.89 40.85
C TRP A 148 -0.34 -1.49 41.69
N ARG A 149 -0.45 -1.12 42.96
CA ARG A 149 -1.45 -1.67 43.90
C ARG A 149 -2.48 -0.64 44.31
N GLU A 150 -3.76 -1.00 44.16
CA GLU A 150 -4.91 -0.21 44.59
C GLU A 150 -5.31 -0.56 46.04
N GLY A 151 -5.38 0.45 46.91
CA GLY A 151 -5.74 0.30 48.32
C GLY A 151 -5.66 1.62 49.10
N GLN A 152 -5.83 1.56 50.41
CA GLN A 152 -5.71 2.70 51.35
C GLN A 152 -4.80 2.31 52.52
N GLY A 153 -3.54 2.74 52.48
CA GLY A 153 -2.52 2.42 53.49
C GLY A 153 -1.09 2.49 52.92
N PRO A 154 -0.05 2.17 53.72
CA PRO A 154 1.36 2.21 53.28
C PRO A 154 1.73 1.22 52.15
N THR A 155 0.79 0.34 51.79
CA THR A 155 0.95 -0.73 50.80
C THR A 155 0.28 -0.43 49.45
N ALA A 156 -0.35 0.74 49.29
CA ALA A 156 -0.93 1.20 48.03
C ALA A 156 0.05 2.06 47.21
N GLY A 157 -0.17 2.15 45.90
CA GLY A 157 0.66 2.91 44.96
C GLY A 157 1.55 2.02 44.10
N LEU A 158 2.54 2.62 43.45
CA LEU A 158 3.50 1.92 42.60
C LEU A 158 4.43 1.07 43.47
N ARG A 159 4.60 -0.21 43.14
CA ARG A 159 5.28 -1.23 43.96
C ARG A 159 6.59 -1.69 43.33
N TYR A 160 6.60 -1.77 42.01
CA TYR A 160 7.77 -2.09 41.22
C TYR A 160 7.76 -1.19 39.99
N VAL A 161 8.83 -0.43 39.84
CA VAL A 161 9.26 0.42 38.73
C VAL A 161 10.78 0.42 38.91
N SER A 162 11.53 0.05 37.89
CA SER A 162 12.58 -1.00 38.02
C SER A 162 13.91 -0.71 37.28
N ALA A 163 14.37 -1.52 36.29
CA ALA A 163 15.62 -1.27 35.51
C ALA A 163 15.69 -1.13 33.90
N GLN A 164 14.83 -0.31 33.15
CA GLN A 164 14.65 0.60 31.88
C GLN A 164 13.98 2.07 32.07
N LEU A 165 14.52 3.13 32.74
CA LEU A 165 13.82 4.37 33.24
C LEU A 165 14.18 5.73 32.57
N GLU A 166 15.33 5.98 31.94
CA GLU A 166 16.09 7.26 32.13
C GLU A 166 17.08 7.81 31.06
N PRO A 167 17.44 7.13 29.94
CA PRO A 167 17.36 7.87 28.70
C PRO A 167 16.03 7.91 28.01
N LEU A 168 14.81 7.66 28.51
CA LEU A 168 13.67 7.75 27.57
C LEU A 168 12.26 8.37 27.93
N PHE A 169 11.85 9.31 28.81
CA PHE A 169 11.78 10.82 28.82
C PHE A 169 11.48 11.61 30.20
N GLY A 170 12.37 11.75 31.20
CA GLY A 170 12.31 12.77 32.30
C GLY A 170 11.90 12.37 33.74
N LEU A 171 11.94 11.09 34.12
CA LEU A 171 11.63 10.49 35.42
C LEU A 171 12.56 9.29 35.85
N ASN A 172 13.46 9.46 36.82
CA ASN A 172 14.25 8.44 37.56
C ASN A 172 13.39 7.42 38.35
N PRO A 173 13.92 6.27 38.86
CA PRO A 173 13.13 5.33 39.68
C PRO A 173 12.22 5.94 40.74
N GLN A 174 12.68 7.00 41.38
CA GLN A 174 11.95 7.63 42.47
C GLN A 174 10.81 8.54 41.99
N GLN A 175 10.76 8.84 40.69
CA GLN A 175 10.03 9.97 40.13
C GLN A 175 8.69 9.53 39.50
N ALA A 176 8.57 8.25 39.10
CA ALA A 176 7.42 7.50 38.59
C ALA A 176 6.01 7.73 39.21
N HIS A 177 5.90 8.45 40.31
CA HIS A 177 4.67 8.64 41.05
C HIS A 177 3.87 9.87 40.61
N MET A 178 4.50 10.95 40.10
CA MET A 178 3.72 12.11 39.62
C MET A 178 3.06 11.85 38.26
N LEU A 179 3.07 10.58 37.80
CA LEU A 179 2.69 10.11 36.48
C LEU A 179 1.36 10.71 35.99
N PRO A 180 0.19 10.45 36.60
CA PRO A 180 -1.11 10.93 36.10
C PRO A 180 -1.36 12.45 36.00
N HIS A 181 -0.38 13.30 36.26
CA HIS A 181 -0.50 14.77 36.20
C HIS A 181 0.05 15.36 34.91
N LEU A 182 0.79 14.54 34.17
CA LEU A 182 1.64 14.92 33.09
C LEU A 182 0.85 15.25 31.81
N LEU A 183 -0.26 16.01 31.89
CA LEU A 183 -1.33 15.97 30.89
C LEU A 183 -1.43 17.16 29.89
N HIS A 184 -1.58 16.94 28.56
CA HIS A 184 -2.16 17.98 27.67
C HIS A 184 -3.60 18.18 28.11
N PRO A 185 -4.14 19.39 27.89
CA PRO A 185 -5.56 19.66 27.97
C PRO A 185 -6.48 18.72 27.17
N THR A 186 -6.26 18.49 25.87
CA THR A 186 -7.31 18.11 24.88
C THR A 186 -7.91 16.71 25.06
N ASP A 187 -7.50 16.04 26.13
CA ASP A 187 -6.93 14.74 25.94
C ASP A 187 -6.85 13.96 27.26
N ALA A 188 -6.24 14.56 28.31
CA ALA A 188 -6.14 14.11 29.71
C ALA A 188 -7.35 13.37 30.28
N TYR A 189 -8.50 13.61 29.65
CA TYR A 189 -9.77 12.96 29.83
C TYR A 189 -9.77 11.45 29.51
N ARG A 190 -9.29 10.99 28.34
CA ARG A 190 -9.45 9.58 27.95
C ARG A 190 -8.62 8.61 28.87
N TRP A 191 -7.67 9.15 29.65
CA TRP A 191 -6.72 8.51 30.57
C TRP A 191 -7.48 8.08 31.80
N ARG A 192 -7.98 9.10 32.51
CA ARG A 192 -8.88 8.99 33.64
C ARG A 192 -10.14 8.20 33.26
N ARG A 193 -10.61 8.28 32.00
CA ARG A 193 -11.70 7.43 31.49
C ARG A 193 -11.32 5.94 31.46
N ALA A 194 -10.22 5.56 30.83
CA ALA A 194 -9.84 4.15 30.77
C ALA A 194 -9.38 3.62 32.15
N ALA A 195 -8.65 4.41 32.93
CA ALA A 195 -8.19 3.99 34.26
C ALA A 195 -9.38 3.83 35.23
N SER A 196 -10.41 4.66 35.11
CA SER A 196 -11.67 4.46 35.84
C SER A 196 -12.55 3.35 35.29
N ARG A 197 -12.40 2.95 34.02
CA ARG A 197 -13.03 1.75 33.46
C ARG A 197 -12.41 0.49 34.06
N THR A 198 -11.09 0.33 33.99
CA THR A 198 -10.39 -0.82 34.61
C THR A 198 -10.72 -0.99 36.08
N ARG A 199 -10.72 0.10 36.86
CA ARG A 199 -11.03 0.07 38.30
C ARG A 199 -12.52 -0.12 38.66
N ARG A 200 -13.45 0.06 37.71
CA ARG A 200 -14.91 -0.09 37.97
C ARG A 200 -15.57 -1.26 37.22
N LEU A 201 -14.96 -1.73 36.13
CA LEU A 201 -15.51 -2.73 35.21
C LEU A 201 -14.56 -3.92 34.98
N GLY A 202 -13.29 -3.83 35.39
CA GLY A 202 -12.30 -4.90 35.21
C GLY A 202 -11.73 -5.03 33.79
N GLU A 203 -12.06 -4.12 32.87
CA GLU A 203 -11.51 -4.10 31.51
C GLU A 203 -9.97 -4.00 31.55
N PRO A 204 -9.22 -4.76 30.71
CA PRO A 204 -7.82 -4.48 30.43
C PRO A 204 -7.65 -3.01 30.10
N PHE A 205 -6.60 -2.40 30.63
CA PHE A 205 -6.47 -0.96 30.69
C PHE A 205 -6.02 -0.34 29.35
N ALA A 206 -6.55 -0.85 28.21
CA ALA A 206 -6.28 -0.38 26.86
C ALA A 206 -6.68 1.09 26.74
N PHE A 207 -5.67 1.91 26.56
CA PHE A 207 -5.71 3.32 26.83
C PHE A 207 -4.56 4.00 26.08
N GLU A 208 -4.62 5.26 25.65
CA GLU A 208 -3.59 5.85 24.81
C GLU A 208 -3.33 7.41 24.85
N GLY A 209 -2.13 8.05 25.04
CA GLY A 209 -1.83 9.55 24.96
C GLY A 209 -0.44 10.23 24.50
N ARG A 210 -0.30 11.35 23.70
CA ARG A 210 0.86 12.35 23.53
C ARG A 210 1.71 12.58 24.77
N LEU A 211 3.04 12.73 24.80
CA LEU A 211 3.82 13.25 25.97
C LEU A 211 3.78 14.79 26.19
N LEU A 212 4.48 15.45 27.19
CA LEU A 212 5.14 16.83 27.12
C LEU A 212 6.16 17.38 28.25
N VAL A 213 7.29 16.72 28.64
CA VAL A 213 8.52 17.07 29.51
C VAL A 213 9.26 18.47 29.48
N PRO A 214 9.04 19.53 30.30
CA PRO A 214 9.85 20.76 30.30
C PRO A 214 11.33 20.64 29.99
N GLY A 215 11.65 21.14 28.80
CA GLY A 215 12.49 20.39 27.91
C GLY A 215 11.81 19.78 26.66
N GLN A 216 12.10 18.50 26.42
CA GLN A 216 12.35 17.68 25.22
C GLN A 216 11.88 18.11 23.79
N PRO A 217 11.94 17.24 22.77
CA PRO A 217 10.87 17.12 21.79
C PRO A 217 9.73 16.36 22.39
N VAL A 218 8.54 16.53 21.84
CA VAL A 218 7.43 15.67 22.22
C VAL A 218 7.40 14.46 21.28
N ARG A 219 6.59 13.46 21.63
CA ARG A 219 6.67 12.05 21.33
C ARG A 219 5.23 11.53 21.61
N TRP A 220 4.57 10.73 20.76
CA TRP A 220 3.16 10.28 20.97
C TRP A 220 3.12 8.99 21.84
N LEU A 221 2.31 8.69 22.89
CA LEU A 221 2.23 7.29 23.42
C LEU A 221 0.89 6.61 23.67
N ARG A 222 0.82 5.29 23.83
CA ARG A 222 -0.38 4.43 23.99
C ARG A 222 -0.17 3.56 25.27
N ALA A 223 -1.07 2.74 25.82
CA ALA A 223 -0.91 2.04 27.12
C ALA A 223 -1.88 0.90 27.49
N SER A 224 -1.42 -0.16 28.19
CA SER A 224 -2.30 -0.86 29.14
C SER A 224 -1.68 -1.70 30.25
N ALA A 225 -2.45 -1.79 31.34
CA ALA A 225 -2.32 -2.68 32.49
C ALA A 225 -3.37 -3.80 32.54
N GLN A 226 -3.09 -4.87 33.27
CA GLN A 226 -4.08 -5.88 33.66
C GLN A 226 -3.97 -6.26 35.14
N LEU A 227 -5.09 -6.73 35.69
CA LEU A 227 -5.18 -7.22 37.06
C LEU A 227 -4.40 -8.54 37.19
N SER A 228 -3.21 -8.48 37.81
CA SER A 228 -2.34 -9.63 38.08
C SER A 228 -2.68 -10.38 39.38
N GLY A 229 -3.54 -9.83 40.25
CA GLY A 229 -4.04 -10.53 41.43
C GLY A 229 -4.75 -9.63 42.45
N THR A 230 -5.40 -10.24 43.44
CA THR A 230 -6.09 -9.55 44.54
C THR A 230 -5.79 -10.24 45.86
N ASP A 231 -5.46 -9.49 46.91
CA ASP A 231 -5.27 -10.01 48.27
C ASP A 231 -5.94 -9.12 49.33
N ALA A 232 -5.81 -9.51 50.60
CA ALA A 232 -6.44 -8.82 51.74
C ALA A 232 -5.99 -7.36 51.94
N THR A 233 -5.02 -6.85 51.18
CA THR A 233 -4.56 -5.45 51.21
C THR A 233 -4.92 -4.66 49.95
N GLY A 234 -5.41 -5.29 48.89
CA GLY A 234 -5.78 -4.59 47.64
C GLY A 234 -5.68 -5.40 46.35
N ALA A 235 -5.95 -4.71 45.24
CA ALA A 235 -5.80 -5.24 43.88
C ALA A 235 -4.43 -4.85 43.30
N LEU A 236 -3.72 -5.79 42.68
CA LEU A 236 -2.39 -5.58 42.08
C LEU A 236 -2.48 -5.68 40.56
N TYR A 237 -2.20 -4.58 39.89
CA TYR A 237 -2.16 -4.47 38.43
C TYR A 237 -0.69 -4.50 37.97
N SER A 238 -0.37 -5.39 37.04
CA SER A 238 0.86 -5.27 36.25
C SER A 238 0.56 -4.39 35.03
N GLY A 239 1.53 -3.61 34.54
CA GLY A 239 1.28 -2.55 33.55
C GLY A 239 2.22 -2.59 32.37
N LEU A 240 1.82 -2.08 31.18
CA LEU A 240 2.58 -2.23 29.93
C LEU A 240 2.43 -1.21 28.70
N LEU A 241 3.49 -1.07 27.83
CA LEU A 241 3.98 0.14 27.02
C LEU A 241 5.36 0.20 26.15
N THR A 242 5.55 0.83 24.93
CA THR A 242 6.62 0.75 23.84
C THR A 242 6.61 1.83 22.67
N ASP A 243 7.73 2.24 21.99
CA ASP A 243 7.76 3.27 20.87
C ASP A 243 6.97 3.10 19.56
N ILE A 244 5.65 2.99 19.53
CA ILE A 244 4.93 3.18 18.25
C ILE A 244 4.98 4.63 17.64
N THR A 245 5.99 5.51 17.90
CA THR A 245 6.21 6.90 17.37
C THR A 245 6.97 6.91 16.04
N PRO A 246 8.32 7.00 15.91
CA PRO A 246 8.88 7.30 14.59
C PRO A 246 8.79 6.28 13.41
N LEU A 247 8.03 5.20 13.39
CA LEU A 247 7.62 4.49 12.12
C LEU A 247 6.15 4.78 11.75
N LYS A 248 5.44 5.54 12.59
CA LYS A 248 4.51 6.56 12.16
C LYS A 248 5.21 7.92 12.07
N GLN A 249 6.53 7.94 12.27
CA GLN A 249 7.50 8.58 11.38
C GLN A 249 7.93 7.61 10.23
N ALA A 250 6.99 6.80 9.69
CA ALA A 250 7.10 6.04 8.43
C ALA A 250 5.83 5.56 7.63
N GLU A 251 4.51 5.92 7.83
CA GLU A 251 3.31 5.64 6.92
C GLU A 251 2.49 6.70 5.99
N GLU A 252 2.90 7.98 5.67
CA GLU A 252 2.78 8.81 4.34
C GLU A 252 3.99 9.30 3.29
N ALA A 253 5.37 9.16 3.42
CA ALA A 253 6.71 9.44 2.70
C ALA A 253 7.58 8.55 1.66
N VAL A 254 7.36 7.27 1.25
CA VAL A 254 7.74 6.50 -0.06
C VAL A 254 6.59 6.05 -1.10
N PHE A 255 5.68 5.05 -0.84
CA PHE A 255 4.26 4.75 -1.34
C PHE A 255 3.37 5.83 -2.07
N ASN A 256 2.53 6.54 -1.28
CA ASN A 256 1.65 7.71 -1.49
C ASN A 256 2.22 8.88 -2.35
N GLN A 257 3.43 8.77 -2.92
CA GLN A 257 4.02 9.70 -3.88
C GLN A 257 4.43 8.98 -5.17
N GLU A 258 4.82 7.71 -5.09
CA GLU A 258 5.30 6.90 -6.21
C GLU A 258 4.12 6.33 -7.03
N GLN A 259 3.12 5.71 -6.39
CA GLN A 259 1.82 5.45 -7.02
C GLN A 259 1.11 6.76 -7.44
N ARG A 260 1.25 7.81 -6.64
CA ARG A 260 0.69 9.13 -6.94
C ARG A 260 1.39 9.82 -8.13
N TRP A 261 2.63 9.46 -8.45
CA TRP A 261 3.38 9.93 -9.62
C TRP A 261 2.96 9.20 -10.89
N ARG A 262 2.97 7.86 -10.90
CA ARG A 262 2.54 7.08 -12.08
C ARG A 262 1.07 7.33 -12.44
N GLN A 263 0.17 7.40 -11.45
CA GLN A 263 -1.22 7.78 -11.68
C GLN A 263 -1.43 9.25 -12.07
N ALA A 264 -0.45 10.14 -11.84
CA ALA A 264 -0.50 11.50 -12.36
C ALA A 264 -0.12 11.54 -13.85
N MET A 265 0.94 10.83 -14.26
CA MET A 265 1.41 10.82 -15.66
C MET A 265 0.34 10.33 -16.66
N GLU A 266 -0.36 9.22 -16.36
CA GLU A 266 -1.46 8.72 -17.22
C GLU A 266 -2.71 9.62 -17.22
N ARG A 267 -2.82 10.61 -16.31
CA ARG A 267 -3.97 11.52 -16.21
C ARG A 267 -3.79 12.88 -16.87
N PHE A 268 -2.63 13.18 -17.47
CA PHE A 268 -2.38 14.49 -18.09
C PHE A 268 -3.15 14.75 -19.40
N GLY A 269 -3.78 13.74 -20.01
CA GLY A 269 -4.62 13.86 -21.21
C GLY A 269 -3.85 14.03 -22.52
N ASP A 270 -2.80 14.85 -22.51
CA ASP A 270 -1.75 14.89 -23.54
C ASP A 270 -0.85 13.64 -23.46
N GLY A 271 -0.14 13.34 -24.55
CA GLY A 271 0.81 12.22 -24.58
C GLY A 271 2.04 12.50 -23.74
N ALA A 272 2.09 11.97 -22.52
CA ALA A 272 3.23 12.11 -21.61
C ALA A 272 4.36 11.13 -21.95
N TRP A 273 5.60 11.52 -21.65
CA TRP A 273 6.79 10.72 -21.95
C TRP A 273 7.90 10.92 -20.92
N GLU A 274 8.77 9.93 -20.80
CA GLU A 274 10.00 9.96 -20.00
C GLU A 274 11.15 9.29 -20.76
N PHE A 275 12.35 9.85 -20.64
CA PHE A 275 13.58 9.37 -21.30
C PHE A 275 14.74 9.37 -20.30
N ASP A 276 15.46 8.24 -20.19
CA ASP A 276 16.68 8.16 -19.39
C ASP A 276 17.94 8.19 -20.28
N TYR A 277 18.81 9.16 -20.03
CA TYR A 277 20.06 9.41 -20.75
C TYR A 277 21.19 8.44 -20.40
N ALA A 278 21.08 7.67 -19.31
CA ALA A 278 22.09 6.69 -18.91
C ALA A 278 21.77 5.29 -19.45
N THR A 279 20.50 4.90 -19.56
CA THR A 279 20.09 3.60 -20.17
C THR A 279 19.61 3.72 -21.61
N GLY A 280 19.18 4.90 -22.06
CA GLY A 280 18.57 5.11 -23.37
C GLY A 280 17.10 4.64 -23.46
N GLU A 281 16.45 4.36 -22.33
CA GLU A 281 15.09 3.82 -22.31
C GLU A 281 14.02 4.94 -22.39
N GLU A 282 12.96 4.67 -23.15
CA GLU A 282 11.84 5.59 -23.39
C GLU A 282 10.52 4.99 -22.85
N TYR A 283 9.76 5.77 -22.06
CA TYR A 283 8.38 5.45 -21.66
C TYR A 283 7.41 6.47 -22.27
N PHE A 284 6.25 5.98 -22.70
CA PHE A 284 5.15 6.78 -23.27
C PHE A 284 3.82 6.41 -22.62
N SER A 285 3.00 7.40 -22.26
CA SER A 285 1.69 7.17 -21.64
C SER A 285 0.65 6.68 -22.66
N GLN A 286 -0.43 6.04 -22.18
CA GLN A 286 -1.46 5.48 -23.06
C GLN A 286 -2.10 6.53 -23.98
N ALA A 287 -2.15 7.80 -23.55
CA ALA A 287 -2.59 8.93 -24.35
C ALA A 287 -1.70 9.20 -25.58
N TYR A 288 -0.39 8.96 -25.50
CA TYR A 288 0.53 9.12 -26.63
C TYR A 288 0.28 8.09 -27.73
N HIS A 289 0.10 6.83 -27.35
CA HIS A 289 -0.27 5.75 -28.27
C HIS A 289 -1.58 6.07 -29.00
N ALA A 290 -2.61 6.50 -28.24
CA ALA A 290 -3.91 6.90 -28.79
C ALA A 290 -3.81 8.11 -29.74
N MET A 291 -3.03 9.14 -29.40
CA MET A 291 -2.81 10.34 -30.22
C MET A 291 -2.26 10.01 -31.62
N LEU A 292 -1.44 8.96 -31.74
CA LEU A 292 -0.82 8.50 -32.98
C LEU A 292 -1.59 7.35 -33.68
N GLY A 293 -2.68 6.85 -33.09
CA GLY A 293 -3.55 5.82 -33.68
C GLY A 293 -3.16 4.37 -33.37
N TYR A 294 -2.36 4.14 -32.32
CA TYR A 294 -2.00 2.82 -31.82
C TYR A 294 -2.87 2.43 -30.60
N THR A 295 -3.32 1.19 -30.56
CA THR A 295 -4.17 0.62 -29.49
C THR A 295 -3.58 -0.70 -28.99
N PRO A 296 -3.93 -1.20 -27.79
CA PRO A 296 -3.40 -2.46 -27.26
C PRO A 296 -3.59 -3.66 -28.20
N ASP A 297 -4.74 -3.76 -28.87
CA ASP A 297 -5.06 -4.84 -29.83
C ASP A 297 -4.49 -4.60 -31.25
N SER A 298 -3.53 -3.69 -31.41
CA SER A 298 -2.93 -3.41 -32.72
C SER A 298 -1.92 -4.49 -33.12
N PRO A 299 -2.02 -5.09 -34.32
CA PRO A 299 -1.13 -6.17 -34.77
C PRO A 299 0.33 -5.76 -35.02
N GLU A 300 0.64 -4.46 -34.99
CA GLU A 300 2.00 -3.93 -34.98
C GLU A 300 2.13 -2.98 -33.78
N PRO A 301 3.14 -3.17 -32.90
CA PRO A 301 3.38 -2.27 -31.77
C PRO A 301 3.91 -0.92 -32.23
N LEU A 302 3.83 0.09 -31.36
CA LEU A 302 4.49 1.37 -31.58
C LEU A 302 6.03 1.16 -31.59
N PRO A 303 6.78 1.75 -32.55
CA PRO A 303 8.24 1.74 -32.53
C PRO A 303 8.82 2.29 -31.22
N ALA A 304 9.80 1.59 -30.64
CA ALA A 304 10.35 1.90 -29.32
C ALA A 304 11.29 3.13 -29.25
N SER A 305 11.36 3.96 -30.30
CA SER A 305 12.21 5.16 -30.30
C SER A 305 11.57 6.35 -31.02
N TRP A 306 11.55 7.50 -30.33
CA TRP A 306 10.89 8.73 -30.79
C TRP A 306 11.38 9.23 -32.16
N GLU A 307 12.63 8.97 -32.54
CA GLU A 307 13.16 9.41 -33.83
C GLU A 307 12.36 8.86 -35.01
N GLN A 308 11.87 7.62 -34.88
CA GLN A 308 11.10 6.94 -35.92
C GLN A 308 9.72 7.58 -36.12
N HIS A 309 9.19 8.22 -35.07
CA HIS A 309 7.94 8.97 -35.11
C HIS A 309 8.09 10.36 -35.76
N VAL A 310 9.29 10.96 -35.82
CA VAL A 310 9.48 12.33 -36.34
C VAL A 310 9.67 12.35 -37.86
N HIS A 311 8.96 13.26 -38.53
CA HIS A 311 9.09 13.56 -39.95
C HIS A 311 10.57 13.88 -40.32
N PRO A 312 11.15 13.28 -41.39
CA PRO A 312 12.58 13.38 -41.66
C PRO A 312 13.18 14.80 -41.71
N ALA A 313 12.45 15.77 -42.27
CA ALA A 313 12.91 17.16 -42.36
C ALA A 313 12.95 17.91 -41.00
N ASP A 314 12.31 17.35 -39.96
CA ASP A 314 12.10 18.01 -38.66
C ASP A 314 13.03 17.42 -37.58
N ARG A 315 13.80 16.37 -37.92
CA ARG A 315 14.69 15.66 -36.99
C ARG A 315 15.88 16.49 -36.55
N ALA A 316 16.56 17.16 -37.48
CA ALA A 316 17.71 18.01 -37.16
C ALA A 316 17.33 19.16 -36.20
N LEU A 317 16.20 19.84 -36.47
CA LEU A 317 15.62 20.85 -35.59
C LEU A 317 15.20 20.32 -34.22
N SER A 318 14.78 19.05 -34.13
CA SER A 318 14.46 18.40 -32.85
C SER A 318 15.71 18.18 -32.00
N LEU A 319 16.78 17.65 -32.60
CA LEU A 319 18.05 17.38 -31.92
C LEU A 319 18.73 18.69 -31.48
N GLU A 320 18.81 19.69 -32.37
CA GLU A 320 19.37 21.00 -32.05
C GLU A 320 18.61 21.70 -30.91
N ALA A 321 17.27 21.53 -30.84
CA ALA A 321 16.47 22.07 -29.75
C ALA A 321 16.72 21.39 -28.39
N ALA A 322 17.03 20.09 -28.39
CA ALA A 322 17.42 19.35 -27.18
C ALA A 322 18.83 19.74 -26.73
N ASP A 323 19.79 19.75 -27.65
CA ASP A 323 21.17 20.17 -27.43
C ASP A 323 21.28 21.59 -26.84
N ALA A 324 20.55 22.55 -27.39
CA ALA A 324 20.52 23.92 -26.88
C ALA A 324 19.93 24.01 -25.46
N TYR A 325 18.96 23.16 -25.12
CA TYR A 325 18.44 23.06 -23.75
C TYR A 325 19.47 22.44 -22.80
N LEU A 326 20.16 21.38 -23.20
CA LEU A 326 21.17 20.71 -22.38
C LEU A 326 22.42 21.56 -22.14
N ARG A 327 22.82 22.41 -23.11
CA ARG A 327 23.86 23.44 -22.92
C ARG A 327 23.41 24.65 -22.07
N GLY A 328 22.14 24.71 -21.65
CA GLY A 328 21.59 25.80 -20.83
C GLY A 328 21.26 27.09 -21.60
N GLU A 329 21.25 27.05 -22.93
CA GLU A 329 20.92 28.20 -23.79
C GLU A 329 19.41 28.53 -23.78
N LYS A 330 18.58 27.57 -23.33
CA LYS A 330 17.13 27.68 -23.18
C LYS A 330 16.69 27.16 -21.81
N PRO A 331 15.65 27.72 -21.18
CA PRO A 331 15.20 27.32 -19.84
C PRO A 331 14.29 26.09 -19.82
N LEU A 332 13.76 25.67 -20.97
CA LEU A 332 12.89 24.51 -21.13
C LEU A 332 13.11 23.92 -22.54
N TYR A 333 13.06 22.59 -22.69
CA TYR A 333 13.00 21.98 -24.02
C TYR A 333 11.59 22.12 -24.57
N SER A 334 11.48 22.70 -25.76
CA SER A 334 10.22 22.98 -26.45
C SER A 334 10.48 23.01 -27.95
N VAL A 335 9.82 22.11 -28.70
CA VAL A 335 9.94 22.03 -30.16
C VAL A 335 8.60 21.69 -30.81
N GLU A 336 8.26 22.41 -31.88
CA GLU A 336 7.13 22.13 -32.75
C GLU A 336 7.63 21.26 -33.91
N ARG A 337 7.12 20.04 -34.03
CA ARG A 337 7.60 19.06 -35.03
C ARG A 337 6.49 18.17 -35.54
N ARG A 338 6.59 17.67 -36.77
CA ARG A 338 5.61 16.73 -37.31
C ARG A 338 5.87 15.31 -36.81
N LEU A 339 4.89 14.73 -36.11
CA LEU A 339 4.87 13.32 -35.75
C LEU A 339 4.01 12.51 -36.72
N ARG A 340 4.47 11.31 -37.05
CA ARG A 340 3.82 10.36 -37.96
C ARG A 340 2.79 9.51 -37.21
N CYS A 341 1.58 9.43 -37.74
CA CYS A 341 0.54 8.54 -37.24
C CYS A 341 0.62 7.16 -37.91
N ARG A 342 -0.06 6.16 -37.33
CA ARG A 342 -0.08 4.77 -37.79
C ARG A 342 -0.52 4.60 -39.26
N ASP A 343 -1.43 5.46 -39.73
CA ASP A 343 -1.92 5.49 -41.11
C ASP A 343 -0.92 6.11 -42.12
N GLY A 344 0.19 6.66 -41.64
CA GLY A 344 1.20 7.35 -42.44
C GLY A 344 0.99 8.86 -42.59
N SER A 345 -0.07 9.42 -42.01
CA SER A 345 -0.29 10.88 -41.95
C SER A 345 0.65 11.57 -40.94
N TYR A 346 0.64 12.91 -40.91
CA TYR A 346 1.47 13.72 -40.01
C TYR A 346 0.66 14.79 -39.28
N LYS A 347 0.92 14.94 -37.98
CA LYS A 347 0.36 15.99 -37.11
C LYS A 347 1.46 16.94 -36.63
N TRP A 348 1.18 18.24 -36.52
CA TRP A 348 2.11 19.18 -35.87
C TRP A 348 1.97 19.09 -34.35
N VAL A 349 3.01 18.58 -33.69
CA VAL A 349 3.01 18.33 -32.26
C VAL A 349 4.06 19.21 -31.57
N LEU A 350 3.60 19.99 -30.59
CA LEU A 350 4.45 20.70 -29.65
C LEU A 350 4.92 19.71 -28.58
N THR A 351 6.18 19.32 -28.67
CA THR A 351 6.87 18.50 -27.68
C THR A 351 7.52 19.42 -26.65
N ARG A 352 7.26 19.19 -25.36
CA ARG A 352 7.88 19.95 -24.25
C ARG A 352 8.37 18.99 -23.17
N GLY A 353 9.47 19.33 -22.50
CA GLY A 353 10.01 18.51 -21.41
C GLY A 353 11.13 19.20 -20.63
N LEU A 354 11.53 18.60 -19.52
CA LEU A 354 12.61 19.09 -18.65
C LEU A 354 13.40 17.95 -18.01
N VAL A 355 14.69 18.16 -17.77
CA VAL A 355 15.54 17.22 -17.04
C VAL A 355 15.10 17.18 -15.58
N THR A 356 14.50 16.07 -15.17
CA THR A 356 13.94 15.82 -13.84
C THR A 356 14.97 15.24 -12.87
N GLN A 357 15.98 14.51 -13.38
CA GLN A 357 17.09 13.99 -12.58
C GLN A 357 18.44 14.24 -13.26
N ARG A 358 19.49 14.40 -12.45
CA ARG A 358 20.89 14.54 -12.88
C ARG A 358 21.79 13.59 -12.08
N ASP A 359 22.93 13.23 -12.66
CA ASP A 359 23.92 12.39 -11.96
C ASP A 359 24.80 13.20 -10.99
N ALA A 360 25.72 12.52 -10.31
CA ALA A 360 26.63 13.15 -9.33
C ALA A 360 27.68 14.08 -9.98
N GLN A 361 27.82 14.04 -11.31
CA GLN A 361 28.70 14.86 -12.12
C GLN A 361 27.94 16.06 -12.75
N GLY A 362 26.62 16.12 -12.56
CA GLY A 362 25.74 17.18 -13.07
C GLY A 362 25.20 16.95 -14.49
N GLN A 363 25.51 15.81 -15.12
CA GLN A 363 24.95 15.43 -16.42
C GLN A 363 23.44 15.18 -16.32
N PRO A 364 22.65 15.38 -17.40
CA PRO A 364 21.26 14.94 -17.42
C PRO A 364 21.19 13.42 -17.24
N ARG A 365 20.33 12.96 -16.33
CA ARG A 365 20.05 11.53 -16.14
C ARG A 365 18.68 11.17 -16.70
N THR A 366 17.63 11.86 -16.27
CA THR A 366 16.25 11.53 -16.67
C THR A 366 15.51 12.81 -17.05
N MET A 367 14.65 12.73 -18.07
CA MET A 367 13.92 13.86 -18.62
C MET A 367 12.48 13.47 -18.94
N THR A 368 11.54 14.27 -18.44
CA THR A 368 10.11 13.97 -18.46
C THR A 368 9.36 15.09 -19.19
N GLY A 369 8.30 14.77 -19.91
CA GLY A 369 7.61 15.75 -20.76
C GLY A 369 6.22 15.34 -21.25
N VAL A 370 5.68 16.17 -22.14
CA VAL A 370 4.37 16.00 -22.80
C VAL A 370 4.41 16.36 -24.29
N HIS A 371 3.43 15.83 -25.03
CA HIS A 371 3.18 16.07 -26.45
C HIS A 371 1.75 16.59 -26.66
N THR A 372 1.63 17.81 -27.20
CA THR A 372 0.33 18.47 -27.51
C THR A 372 0.19 18.64 -29.03
N ASP A 373 -0.94 18.28 -29.64
CA ASP A 373 -1.23 18.64 -31.04
C ASP A 373 -1.55 20.14 -31.16
N ILE A 374 -0.87 20.84 -32.05
CA ILE A 374 -0.98 22.30 -32.24
C ILE A 374 -1.32 22.71 -33.68
N SER A 375 -1.70 21.75 -34.52
CA SER A 375 -1.83 21.93 -35.98
C SER A 375 -2.69 23.14 -36.38
N ALA A 376 -3.74 23.45 -35.62
CA ALA A 376 -4.68 24.55 -35.89
C ALA A 376 -4.11 25.98 -35.71
N VAL A 377 -2.97 26.18 -35.03
CA VAL A 377 -2.51 27.54 -34.67
C VAL A 377 -1.80 28.24 -35.82
N LYS A 378 -0.98 27.51 -36.60
CA LYS A 378 -0.07 28.07 -37.62
C LYS A 378 -0.78 28.73 -38.81
N GLU A 379 -2.04 28.36 -39.07
CA GLU A 379 -2.74 28.73 -40.31
C GLU A 379 -3.27 30.17 -40.31
N THR A 380 -3.27 30.86 -39.17
CA THR A 380 -4.00 32.13 -38.98
C THR A 380 -3.26 33.40 -39.38
N THR A 381 -1.91 33.42 -39.39
CA THR A 381 -1.13 34.67 -39.42
C THR A 381 -0.97 35.31 -40.82
N LEU A 382 -1.07 34.53 -41.90
CA LEU A 382 -0.69 34.96 -43.27
C LEU A 382 -1.70 35.89 -43.99
N ALA A 383 -2.79 36.32 -43.33
CA ALA A 383 -3.99 36.82 -44.02
C ALA A 383 -4.07 38.34 -44.30
N LEU A 384 -3.26 39.18 -43.65
CA LEU A 384 -3.61 40.60 -43.46
C LEU A 384 -3.23 41.55 -44.61
N GLU A 385 -2.04 41.41 -45.21
CA GLU A 385 -1.42 42.47 -46.04
C GLU A 385 -2.12 42.73 -47.39
N ALA A 386 -2.98 41.81 -47.85
CA ALA A 386 -3.61 41.81 -49.18
C ALA A 386 -4.67 42.92 -49.42
N SER A 387 -4.65 44.05 -48.69
CA SER A 387 -5.82 44.92 -48.54
C SER A 387 -5.92 46.12 -49.48
N MET A 388 -4.88 46.97 -49.63
CA MET A 388 -5.01 48.19 -50.46
C MET A 388 -5.06 47.91 -51.97
N LEU A 389 -4.48 46.79 -52.42
CA LEU A 389 -4.62 46.31 -53.78
C LEU A 389 -6.08 46.06 -54.15
N ARG A 390 -6.97 45.82 -53.17
CA ARG A 390 -8.38 45.47 -53.42
C ARG A 390 -9.12 46.54 -54.22
N PHE A 391 -9.06 47.85 -53.94
CA PHE A 391 -10.05 48.80 -54.50
C PHE A 391 -9.97 49.04 -56.01
N SER A 392 -8.80 49.30 -56.60
CA SER A 392 -8.72 49.43 -58.08
C SER A 392 -9.05 48.08 -58.75
N THR A 393 -8.62 46.99 -58.11
CA THR A 393 -9.00 45.64 -58.47
C THR A 393 -10.43 45.27 -58.05
N THR A 394 -11.23 46.19 -57.46
CA THR A 394 -12.63 45.95 -57.05
C THR A 394 -13.56 46.39 -58.15
N ILE A 395 -13.28 47.47 -58.88
CA ILE A 395 -14.01 47.76 -60.13
C ILE A 395 -13.61 46.77 -61.23
N ALA A 396 -12.34 46.34 -61.27
CA ALA A 396 -11.89 45.30 -62.19
C ALA A 396 -12.44 43.89 -61.84
N ASN A 397 -12.40 43.48 -60.57
CA ASN A 397 -13.01 42.22 -60.10
C ASN A 397 -14.49 42.35 -59.70
N PHE A 398 -15.18 43.47 -59.99
CA PHE A 398 -16.63 43.52 -59.80
C PHE A 398 -17.20 42.52 -60.79
N GLN A 399 -17.66 41.36 -60.29
CA GLN A 399 -18.29 40.31 -61.08
C GLN A 399 -19.61 40.76 -61.72
N GLU A 400 -20.11 41.94 -61.33
CA GLU A 400 -21.16 42.66 -62.03
C GLU A 400 -20.57 43.31 -63.29
N GLY A 401 -21.11 42.97 -64.45
CA GLY A 401 -20.76 43.59 -65.72
C GLY A 401 -21.27 45.02 -65.76
N ILE A 402 -20.35 45.98 -65.71
CA ILE A 402 -20.64 47.41 -65.72
C ILE A 402 -20.48 47.91 -67.16
N LEU A 403 -21.50 48.57 -67.69
CA LEU A 403 -21.52 49.16 -69.03
C LEU A 403 -22.16 50.55 -68.98
N LEU A 404 -21.36 51.59 -69.15
CA LEU A 404 -21.83 52.98 -69.20
C LEU A 404 -21.95 53.44 -70.66
N GLU A 405 -23.10 53.99 -71.06
CA GLU A 405 -23.42 54.41 -72.43
C GLU A 405 -23.86 55.89 -72.52
N ASP A 406 -23.60 56.54 -73.65
CA ASP A 406 -24.03 57.91 -73.96
C ASP A 406 -25.45 58.02 -74.59
N GLU A 407 -25.91 59.24 -74.91
CA GLU A 407 -27.21 59.48 -75.54
C GLU A 407 -27.33 58.93 -76.99
N HIS A 408 -26.22 58.55 -77.60
CA HIS A 408 -26.09 58.00 -78.95
C HIS A 408 -25.80 56.48 -78.96
N GLN A 409 -25.79 55.83 -77.78
CA GLN A 409 -25.52 54.40 -77.59
C GLN A 409 -24.06 54.03 -77.93
N GLN A 410 -23.09 54.83 -77.47
CA GLN A 410 -21.67 54.49 -77.45
C GLN A 410 -21.15 54.27 -76.02
N VAL A 411 -20.22 53.33 -75.86
CA VAL A 411 -19.62 52.99 -74.54
C VAL A 411 -18.69 54.09 -74.03
N VAL A 412 -18.83 54.44 -72.75
CA VAL A 412 -17.98 55.38 -72.02
C VAL A 412 -17.04 54.65 -71.06
N LEU A 413 -17.50 53.56 -70.42
CA LEU A 413 -16.71 52.71 -69.52
C LEU A 413 -17.26 51.28 -69.52
N ALA A 414 -16.36 50.30 -69.42
CA ALA A 414 -16.67 48.89 -69.18
C ALA A 414 -15.66 48.26 -68.19
N ASN A 415 -16.00 47.10 -67.60
CA ASN A 415 -15.07 46.25 -66.84
C ASN A 415 -14.95 44.84 -67.47
N ASP A 416 -13.97 44.03 -67.04
CA ASP A 416 -13.74 42.70 -67.61
C ASP A 416 -14.93 41.76 -67.41
N ALA A 417 -15.66 41.88 -66.30
CA ALA A 417 -16.85 41.07 -66.03
C ALA A 417 -17.96 41.26 -67.08
N LEU A 418 -18.13 42.47 -67.63
CA LEU A 418 -19.04 42.70 -68.76
C LEU A 418 -18.67 41.84 -69.97
N CYS A 419 -17.37 41.79 -70.28
CA CYS A 419 -16.84 41.03 -71.40
C CYS A 419 -16.96 39.52 -71.15
N GLN A 420 -16.87 39.08 -69.90
CA GLN A 420 -17.01 37.67 -69.51
C GLN A 420 -18.48 37.20 -69.51
N ILE A 421 -19.41 37.93 -68.88
CA ILE A 421 -20.84 37.59 -68.82
C ILE A 421 -21.45 37.38 -70.21
N PHE A 422 -21.00 38.16 -71.20
CA PHE A 422 -21.49 38.13 -72.58
C PHE A 422 -20.50 37.57 -73.61
N ALA A 423 -19.44 36.91 -73.17
CA ALA A 423 -18.42 36.26 -74.00
C ALA A 423 -17.93 37.12 -75.18
N LEU A 424 -17.47 38.34 -74.89
CA LEU A 424 -17.03 39.32 -75.88
C LEU A 424 -15.53 39.16 -76.21
N ASN A 425 -15.21 39.00 -77.50
CA ASN A 425 -13.83 38.88 -78.00
C ASN A 425 -13.12 40.25 -78.13
N THR A 426 -13.23 41.09 -77.11
CA THR A 426 -12.72 42.48 -77.03
C THR A 426 -12.40 42.82 -75.59
N THR A 427 -11.32 43.56 -75.31
CA THR A 427 -11.07 44.06 -73.94
C THR A 427 -11.98 45.24 -73.58
N PRO A 428 -12.18 45.56 -72.30
CA PRO A 428 -12.98 46.73 -71.89
C PRO A 428 -12.49 48.04 -72.51
N ASP A 429 -11.16 48.24 -72.57
CA ASP A 429 -10.54 49.42 -73.21
C ASP A 429 -10.85 49.53 -74.71
N GLN A 430 -11.04 48.39 -75.40
CA GLN A 430 -11.40 48.35 -76.83
C GLN A 430 -12.89 48.57 -77.09
N LEU A 431 -13.74 48.43 -76.06
CA LEU A 431 -15.17 48.70 -76.19
C LEU A 431 -15.50 50.20 -76.08
N VAL A 432 -14.65 51.02 -75.45
CA VAL A 432 -14.88 52.47 -75.31
C VAL A 432 -15.01 53.14 -76.70
N GLY A 433 -16.08 53.90 -76.90
CA GLY A 433 -16.47 54.50 -78.19
C GLY A 433 -17.15 53.53 -79.17
N TYR A 434 -17.33 52.25 -78.83
CA TYR A 434 -18.04 51.29 -79.68
C TYR A 434 -19.56 51.47 -79.57
N ASN A 435 -20.31 51.27 -80.67
CA ASN A 435 -21.77 51.41 -80.65
C ASN A 435 -22.47 50.14 -80.15
N THR A 436 -23.20 50.25 -79.04
CA THR A 436 -23.79 49.11 -78.31
C THR A 436 -24.97 48.47 -79.03
N ARG A 437 -25.70 49.21 -79.87
CA ARG A 437 -26.76 48.62 -80.72
C ARG A 437 -26.20 47.58 -81.69
N LEU A 438 -25.02 47.82 -82.26
CA LEU A 438 -24.31 46.86 -83.10
C LEU A 438 -23.67 45.72 -82.30
N LEU A 439 -23.31 45.97 -81.03
CA LEU A 439 -22.81 44.94 -80.10
C LEU A 439 -23.94 43.96 -79.71
N GLY A 440 -25.10 44.50 -79.28
CA GLY A 440 -26.30 43.74 -78.95
C GLY A 440 -26.83 42.90 -80.11
N GLN A 441 -26.80 43.41 -81.35
CA GLN A 441 -27.15 42.64 -82.54
C GLN A 441 -26.20 41.46 -82.82
N ARG A 442 -24.93 41.51 -82.38
CA ARG A 442 -24.01 40.35 -82.43
C ARG A 442 -24.26 39.39 -81.28
N MET A 443 -24.57 39.92 -80.09
CA MET A 443 -24.84 39.14 -78.87
C MET A 443 -26.20 38.43 -78.86
N GLN A 444 -27.21 38.90 -79.62
CA GLN A 444 -28.60 38.44 -79.54
C GLN A 444 -28.75 36.90 -79.59
N HIS A 445 -27.90 36.22 -80.37
CA HIS A 445 -27.92 34.76 -80.55
C HIS A 445 -27.44 33.97 -79.32
N GLN A 446 -26.85 34.63 -78.31
CA GLN A 446 -26.49 34.03 -77.02
C GLN A 446 -27.68 33.94 -76.04
N PHE A 447 -28.79 34.63 -76.30
CA PHE A 447 -29.98 34.62 -75.43
C PHE A 447 -30.95 33.49 -75.79
N ARG A 448 -31.67 32.95 -74.80
CA ARG A 448 -32.55 31.76 -74.99
C ARG A 448 -33.66 32.00 -76.02
N HIS A 449 -34.10 33.25 -76.13
CA HIS A 449 -35.08 33.72 -77.11
C HIS A 449 -34.57 34.99 -77.80
N PRO A 450 -33.68 34.88 -78.82
CA PRO A 450 -32.95 36.01 -79.40
C PRO A 450 -33.82 37.17 -79.87
N GLU A 451 -34.91 36.88 -80.57
CA GLU A 451 -35.81 37.91 -81.11
C GLU A 451 -36.59 38.63 -80.01
N ALA A 452 -37.00 37.90 -78.96
CA ALA A 452 -37.67 38.47 -77.80
C ALA A 452 -36.73 39.38 -76.99
N PHE A 453 -35.48 38.95 -76.78
CA PHE A 453 -34.45 39.79 -76.15
C PHE A 453 -34.21 41.07 -76.96
N ALA A 454 -33.99 40.96 -78.27
CA ALA A 454 -33.73 42.11 -79.13
C ALA A 454 -34.91 43.12 -79.14
N GLN A 455 -36.15 42.63 -79.21
CA GLN A 455 -37.35 43.46 -79.12
C GLN A 455 -37.49 44.11 -77.73
N ARG A 456 -37.24 43.38 -76.64
CA ARG A 456 -37.33 43.89 -75.27
C ARG A 456 -36.27 44.94 -74.97
N TYR A 457 -35.00 44.70 -75.30
CA TYR A 457 -33.92 45.68 -75.18
C TYR A 457 -34.21 46.95 -75.99
N ALA A 458 -34.62 46.81 -77.26
CA ALA A 458 -34.99 47.96 -78.09
C ALA A 458 -36.20 48.74 -77.55
N THR A 459 -37.11 48.09 -76.82
CA THR A 459 -38.25 48.72 -76.16
C THR A 459 -37.81 49.51 -74.93
N ILE A 460 -37.04 48.90 -74.02
CA ILE A 460 -36.50 49.54 -72.80
C ILE A 460 -35.72 50.81 -73.15
N VAL A 461 -34.80 50.72 -74.11
CA VAL A 461 -33.93 51.85 -74.51
C VAL A 461 -34.70 52.92 -75.33
N ARG A 462 -35.87 52.59 -75.90
CA ARG A 462 -36.78 53.57 -76.53
C ARG A 462 -37.65 54.28 -75.50
N GLU A 463 -38.10 53.58 -74.46
CA GLU A 463 -39.01 54.11 -73.43
C GLU A 463 -38.26 54.85 -72.31
N ARG A 464 -36.97 54.56 -72.12
CA ARG A 464 -36.01 55.34 -71.31
C ARG A 464 -36.43 55.57 -69.85
N GLN A 465 -37.20 54.65 -69.28
CA GLN A 465 -37.57 54.63 -67.86
C GLN A 465 -36.59 53.78 -67.06
N LEU A 466 -36.42 54.09 -65.77
CA LEU A 466 -35.61 53.29 -64.84
C LEU A 466 -36.18 51.87 -64.76
N LEU A 467 -35.35 50.87 -65.02
CA LEU A 467 -35.71 49.46 -64.94
C LEU A 467 -34.69 48.75 -64.04
N THR A 468 -35.17 48.02 -63.04
CA THR A 468 -34.34 47.31 -62.07
C THR A 468 -34.88 45.91 -61.89
N ALA A 469 -33.99 44.94 -61.70
CA ALA A 469 -34.30 43.53 -61.57
C ALA A 469 -34.97 42.86 -62.80
N GLU A 470 -34.74 43.38 -64.01
CA GLU A 470 -35.18 42.73 -65.25
C GLU A 470 -34.33 41.46 -65.50
N LEU A 471 -34.97 40.33 -65.82
CA LEU A 471 -34.29 39.04 -65.94
C LEU A 471 -34.14 38.58 -67.38
N PHE A 472 -32.92 38.23 -67.77
CA PHE A 472 -32.57 37.76 -69.10
C PHE A 472 -32.02 36.33 -69.03
N GLU A 473 -32.72 35.38 -69.66
CA GLU A 473 -32.23 34.01 -69.80
C GLU A 473 -31.28 33.90 -71.01
N LEU A 474 -30.03 33.52 -70.74
CA LEU A 474 -29.06 33.13 -71.76
C LEU A 474 -29.39 31.71 -72.29
N ALA A 475 -29.02 31.42 -73.53
CA ALA A 475 -29.31 30.15 -74.20
C ALA A 475 -28.59 28.94 -73.55
N ASN A 476 -27.54 29.21 -72.76
CA ASN A 476 -26.85 28.25 -71.91
C ASN A 476 -27.59 27.96 -70.57
N GLY A 477 -28.69 28.67 -70.27
CA GLY A 477 -29.52 28.50 -69.07
C GLY A 477 -29.20 29.42 -67.89
N HIS A 478 -28.25 30.37 -68.03
CA HIS A 478 -27.95 31.36 -66.99
C HIS A 478 -29.02 32.47 -66.92
N VAL A 479 -29.24 33.04 -65.73
CA VAL A 479 -30.24 34.10 -65.46
C VAL A 479 -29.54 35.39 -65.04
N ILE A 480 -29.34 36.29 -66.00
CA ILE A 480 -28.70 37.58 -65.78
C ILE A 480 -29.76 38.60 -65.37
N GLN A 481 -29.59 39.23 -64.21
CA GLN A 481 -30.29 40.45 -63.84
C GLN A 481 -29.63 41.63 -64.57
N GLY A 482 -30.41 42.43 -65.29
CA GLY A 482 -29.99 43.72 -65.83
C GLY A 482 -30.75 44.86 -65.17
N ASP A 483 -30.01 45.81 -64.62
CA ASP A 483 -30.52 47.10 -64.16
C ASP A 483 -30.15 48.16 -65.21
N PHE A 484 -31.15 48.82 -65.80
CA PHE A 484 -31.03 49.93 -66.74
C PHE A 484 -31.35 51.25 -66.03
N VAL A 485 -30.32 52.04 -65.77
CA VAL A 485 -30.42 53.34 -65.09
C VAL A 485 -30.24 54.45 -66.12
N PRO A 486 -31.34 55.05 -66.65
CA PRO A 486 -31.24 56.16 -67.58
C PRO A 486 -30.74 57.42 -66.87
N ILE A 487 -29.67 58.01 -67.41
CA ILE A 487 -28.99 59.16 -66.81
C ILE A 487 -29.53 60.44 -67.45
N TYR A 488 -30.27 61.20 -66.65
CA TYR A 488 -30.80 62.52 -66.98
C TYR A 488 -30.03 63.60 -66.22
N VAL A 489 -29.64 64.67 -66.91
CA VAL A 489 -29.04 65.86 -66.30
C VAL A 489 -29.86 67.07 -66.75
N ALA A 490 -30.46 67.77 -65.78
CA ALA A 490 -31.42 68.86 -66.01
C ALA A 490 -32.56 68.45 -66.99
N GLU A 491 -33.20 67.31 -66.72
CA GLU A 491 -34.24 66.65 -67.53
C GLU A 491 -33.85 66.24 -68.97
N ARG A 492 -32.69 66.67 -69.48
CA ARG A 492 -32.11 66.14 -70.71
C ARG A 492 -31.49 64.77 -70.46
N TYR A 493 -31.89 63.80 -71.27
CA TYR A 493 -31.23 62.49 -71.34
C TYR A 493 -29.83 62.63 -71.94
N ILE A 494 -28.80 62.12 -71.24
CA ILE A 494 -27.39 62.17 -71.67
C ILE A 494 -26.72 60.80 -71.80
N GLY A 495 -27.45 59.72 -71.49
CA GLY A 495 -26.90 58.37 -71.48
C GLY A 495 -27.61 57.45 -70.50
N HIS A 496 -26.98 56.33 -70.18
CA HIS A 496 -27.48 55.35 -69.22
C HIS A 496 -26.37 54.45 -68.70
N LEU A 497 -26.52 53.97 -67.46
CA LEU A 497 -25.72 52.88 -66.91
C LEU A 497 -26.52 51.58 -67.02
N TRP A 498 -25.93 50.57 -67.63
CA TRP A 498 -26.29 49.18 -67.41
C TRP A 498 -25.40 48.58 -66.33
N LYS A 499 -26.04 47.93 -65.35
CA LYS A 499 -25.40 46.99 -64.44
C LYS A 499 -25.98 45.61 -64.73
N PHE A 500 -25.13 44.63 -65.00
CA PHE A 500 -25.50 43.25 -65.23
C PHE A 500 -24.93 42.35 -64.13
N GLN A 501 -25.74 41.51 -63.52
CA GLN A 501 -25.33 40.58 -62.48
C GLN A 501 -25.93 39.21 -62.79
N ASP A 502 -25.12 38.15 -62.85
CA ASP A 502 -25.67 36.80 -62.82
C ASP A 502 -26.22 36.54 -61.41
N ILE A 503 -27.55 36.44 -61.28
CA ILE A 503 -28.22 36.23 -59.99
C ILE A 503 -28.68 34.78 -59.80
N THR A 504 -28.26 33.87 -60.67
CA THR A 504 -28.71 32.47 -60.68
C THR A 504 -28.49 31.79 -59.33
N GLU A 505 -27.43 32.16 -58.59
CA GLU A 505 -27.20 31.72 -57.21
C GLU A 505 -27.91 32.56 -56.14
N ARG A 506 -27.94 33.90 -56.25
CA ARG A 506 -28.63 34.75 -55.25
C ARG A 506 -30.08 34.32 -55.06
N LYS A 507 -30.77 34.02 -56.17
CA LYS A 507 -32.15 33.52 -56.16
C LYS A 507 -32.31 32.23 -55.35
N ARG A 508 -31.34 31.30 -55.46
CA ARG A 508 -31.27 30.06 -54.66
C ARG A 508 -30.90 30.32 -53.19
N ASN A 509 -30.12 31.37 -52.92
CA ASN A 509 -29.69 31.75 -51.58
C ASN A 509 -30.79 32.46 -50.78
N ASP A 510 -31.66 33.25 -51.41
CA ASP A 510 -32.84 33.82 -50.75
C ASP A 510 -33.84 32.69 -50.37
N ASP A 511 -34.02 31.69 -51.23
CA ASP A 511 -34.75 30.45 -50.90
C ASP A 511 -34.09 29.67 -49.73
N ALA A 512 -32.75 29.61 -49.68
CA ALA A 512 -32.01 28.96 -48.59
C ALA A 512 -31.99 29.78 -47.28
N LEU A 513 -32.11 31.11 -47.34
CA LEU A 513 -32.24 31.97 -46.14
C LEU A 513 -33.58 31.73 -45.46
N ARG A 514 -34.65 31.63 -46.24
CA ARG A 514 -35.99 31.22 -45.77
C ARG A 514 -35.93 29.86 -45.08
N GLN A 515 -35.26 28.88 -45.70
CA GLN A 515 -35.02 27.57 -45.12
C GLN A 515 -34.18 27.60 -43.82
N ARG A 516 -33.30 28.61 -43.64
CA ARG A 516 -32.56 28.83 -42.39
C ARG A 516 -33.41 29.49 -41.31
N GLU A 517 -34.31 30.42 -41.65
CA GLU A 517 -35.23 31.01 -40.67
C GLU A 517 -36.18 29.95 -40.10
N GLU A 518 -36.74 29.10 -40.98
CA GLU A 518 -37.51 27.92 -40.63
C GLU A 518 -36.69 26.95 -39.75
N LYS A 519 -35.41 26.73 -40.07
CA LYS A 519 -34.49 25.91 -39.25
C LYS A 519 -34.25 26.50 -37.85
N TYR A 520 -34.00 27.81 -37.72
CA TYR A 520 -33.74 28.42 -36.40
C TYR A 520 -35.00 28.43 -35.53
N ARG A 521 -36.17 28.71 -36.11
CA ARG A 521 -37.46 28.60 -35.43
C ARG A 521 -37.68 27.17 -34.93
N GLY A 522 -37.47 26.19 -35.81
CA GLY A 522 -37.52 24.76 -35.48
C GLY A 522 -36.51 24.33 -34.42
N ILE A 523 -35.30 24.92 -34.34
CA ILE A 523 -34.34 24.62 -33.27
C ILE A 523 -34.86 25.13 -31.92
N ILE A 524 -35.33 26.37 -31.84
CA ILE A 524 -35.84 26.96 -30.59
C ILE A 524 -37.09 26.19 -30.11
N GLU A 525 -37.97 25.78 -31.03
CA GLU A 525 -39.17 25.01 -30.72
C GLU A 525 -38.86 23.56 -30.30
N ASN A 526 -37.99 22.82 -31.02
CA ASN A 526 -37.68 21.42 -30.69
C ASN A 526 -36.73 21.24 -29.49
N MET A 527 -36.00 22.28 -29.07
CA MET A 527 -35.14 22.20 -27.87
C MET A 527 -35.90 22.40 -26.55
N ASN A 528 -37.21 22.69 -26.58
CA ASN A 528 -38.05 22.96 -25.40
C ASN A 528 -37.44 23.98 -24.41
N MET A 529 -36.63 24.92 -24.89
CA MET A 529 -36.06 25.99 -24.07
C MET A 529 -37.09 27.11 -23.93
N GLY A 530 -37.41 27.51 -22.71
CA GLY A 530 -38.18 28.73 -22.46
C GLY A 530 -37.41 29.96 -22.92
N LEU A 531 -38.11 30.88 -23.58
CA LEU A 531 -37.58 32.18 -23.99
C LEU A 531 -38.48 33.28 -23.44
N VAL A 532 -37.89 34.22 -22.71
CA VAL A 532 -38.60 35.35 -22.06
C VAL A 532 -37.90 36.65 -22.46
N GLU A 533 -38.66 37.61 -22.99
CA GLU A 533 -38.20 38.99 -23.19
C GLU A 533 -38.91 39.91 -22.21
N MET A 534 -38.17 40.86 -21.61
CA MET A 534 -38.67 41.76 -20.58
C MET A 534 -38.15 43.19 -20.77
N ASP A 535 -39.00 44.19 -20.52
CA ASP A 535 -38.58 45.59 -20.51
C ASP A 535 -37.74 45.94 -19.27
N LEU A 536 -37.17 47.15 -19.24
CA LEU A 536 -36.44 47.66 -18.07
C LEU A 536 -37.24 47.61 -16.75
N ASN A 537 -38.56 47.62 -16.78
CA ASN A 537 -39.45 47.62 -15.62
C ASN A 537 -39.87 46.21 -15.17
N ARG A 538 -39.25 45.15 -15.72
CA ARG A 538 -39.61 43.73 -15.53
C ARG A 538 -41.00 43.36 -16.09
N ARG A 539 -41.56 44.13 -17.02
CA ARG A 539 -42.77 43.72 -17.75
C ARG A 539 -42.39 42.76 -18.86
N VAL A 540 -43.05 41.60 -18.91
CA VAL A 540 -42.86 40.63 -20.00
C VAL A 540 -43.35 41.24 -21.32
N LEU A 541 -42.49 41.23 -22.33
CA LEU A 541 -42.77 41.64 -23.70
C LEU A 541 -43.12 40.44 -24.59
N PHE A 542 -42.43 39.31 -24.38
CA PHE A 542 -42.65 38.08 -25.13
C PHE A 542 -42.34 36.83 -24.28
N VAL A 543 -43.11 35.76 -24.51
CA VAL A 543 -42.79 34.39 -24.08
C VAL A 543 -43.07 33.38 -25.21
N ASN A 544 -42.18 32.40 -25.37
CA ASN A 544 -42.43 31.26 -26.26
C ASN A 544 -43.29 30.17 -25.57
N GLN A 545 -43.62 29.10 -26.31
CA GLN A 545 -44.49 28.05 -25.76
C GLN A 545 -43.84 27.28 -24.61
N ALA A 546 -42.58 26.87 -24.79
CA ALA A 546 -41.86 26.08 -23.80
C ALA A 546 -41.76 26.75 -22.42
N PHE A 547 -41.67 28.08 -22.35
CA PHE A 547 -41.69 28.77 -21.03
C PHE A 547 -43.06 28.65 -20.33
N SER A 548 -44.16 28.73 -21.07
CA SER A 548 -45.50 28.43 -20.54
C SER A 548 -45.64 26.97 -20.12
N ASP A 549 -45.11 26.03 -20.91
CA ASP A 549 -45.19 24.60 -20.61
C ASP A 549 -44.35 24.23 -19.37
N ILE A 550 -43.16 24.82 -19.19
CA ILE A 550 -42.27 24.62 -18.02
C ILE A 550 -42.89 25.19 -16.73
N THR A 551 -43.58 26.34 -16.81
CA THR A 551 -44.14 27.04 -15.65
C THR A 551 -45.59 26.67 -15.34
N GLY A 552 -46.29 26.05 -16.29
CA GLY A 552 -47.72 25.73 -16.20
C GLY A 552 -48.66 26.95 -16.30
N TYR A 553 -48.17 28.13 -16.71
CA TYR A 553 -48.96 29.36 -16.87
C TYR A 553 -49.15 29.70 -18.34
N ASP A 554 -50.38 30.08 -18.74
CA ASP A 554 -50.64 30.54 -20.11
C ASP A 554 -49.91 31.85 -20.43
N ARG A 555 -49.60 32.06 -21.71
CA ARG A 555 -48.89 33.26 -22.18
C ARG A 555 -49.63 34.56 -21.83
N ALA A 556 -50.97 34.55 -21.83
CA ALA A 556 -51.74 35.73 -21.45
C ALA A 556 -51.59 36.08 -19.95
N SER A 557 -51.32 35.09 -19.08
CA SER A 557 -51.05 35.33 -17.66
C SER A 557 -49.73 36.09 -17.42
N PHE A 558 -48.77 36.04 -18.34
CA PHE A 558 -47.52 36.79 -18.24
C PHE A 558 -47.63 38.27 -18.63
N THR A 559 -48.70 38.66 -19.34
CA THR A 559 -49.00 40.08 -19.59
C THR A 559 -49.57 40.82 -18.37
N GLU A 560 -49.98 40.10 -17.32
CA GLU A 560 -50.32 40.68 -16.02
C GLU A 560 -49.06 41.07 -15.22
N HIS A 561 -49.16 42.14 -14.43
CA HIS A 561 -48.02 42.61 -13.63
C HIS A 561 -47.69 41.61 -12.50
N HIS A 562 -46.40 41.31 -12.34
CA HIS A 562 -45.82 40.46 -11.29
C HIS A 562 -46.05 38.94 -11.38
N THR A 563 -46.52 38.37 -12.49
CA THR A 563 -46.67 36.90 -12.61
C THR A 563 -45.33 36.15 -12.43
N ILE A 564 -44.24 36.64 -13.01
CA ILE A 564 -42.89 36.05 -12.79
C ILE A 564 -42.44 36.17 -11.33
N ASP A 565 -42.76 37.28 -10.65
CA ASP A 565 -42.38 37.46 -9.23
C ASP A 565 -43.07 36.46 -8.29
N ARG A 566 -44.20 35.85 -8.71
CA ARG A 566 -44.94 34.84 -7.92
C ARG A 566 -44.38 33.42 -8.05
N LEU A 567 -43.55 33.14 -9.07
CA LEU A 567 -42.91 31.84 -9.29
C LEU A 567 -41.74 31.60 -8.32
N MET A 568 -41.17 32.65 -7.74
CA MET A 568 -39.93 32.64 -6.97
C MET A 568 -40.18 32.82 -5.47
N SER A 569 -39.25 32.36 -4.63
CA SER A 569 -39.30 32.67 -3.19
C SER A 569 -39.10 34.17 -2.93
N PRO A 570 -39.54 34.71 -1.77
CA PRO A 570 -39.30 36.11 -1.42
C PRO A 570 -37.81 36.50 -1.37
N GLU A 571 -36.91 35.55 -1.12
CA GLU A 571 -35.47 35.74 -1.13
C GLU A 571 -34.90 35.76 -2.55
N ASP A 572 -35.36 34.84 -3.41
CA ASP A 572 -35.00 34.79 -4.83
C ASP A 572 -35.48 36.05 -5.59
N VAL A 573 -36.66 36.59 -5.25
CA VAL A 573 -37.16 37.87 -5.80
C VAL A 573 -36.21 39.03 -5.44
N ALA A 574 -35.58 39.01 -4.27
CA ALA A 574 -34.59 40.01 -3.89
C ALA A 574 -33.29 39.85 -4.71
N GLN A 575 -32.81 38.61 -4.88
CA GLN A 575 -31.65 38.33 -5.75
C GLN A 575 -31.92 38.74 -7.21
N ALA A 576 -33.11 38.42 -7.75
CA ALA A 576 -33.50 38.77 -9.11
C ALA A 576 -33.47 40.29 -9.35
N ARG A 577 -33.85 41.12 -8.36
CA ARG A 577 -33.77 42.58 -8.46
C ARG A 577 -32.33 43.11 -8.48
N GLN A 578 -31.40 42.42 -7.82
CA GLN A 578 -29.97 42.73 -7.92
C GLN A 578 -29.42 42.35 -9.31
N ARG A 579 -29.82 41.17 -9.83
CA ARG A 579 -29.50 40.69 -11.19
C ARG A 579 -29.96 41.66 -12.28
N ASP A 580 -31.17 42.24 -12.17
CA ASP A 580 -31.64 43.30 -13.08
C ASP A 580 -30.72 44.52 -13.13
N GLN A 581 -30.17 44.94 -11.98
CA GLN A 581 -29.27 46.10 -11.92
C GLN A 581 -27.92 45.82 -12.59
N ARG A 582 -27.49 44.55 -12.66
CA ARG A 582 -26.31 44.11 -13.43
C ARG A 582 -26.62 44.11 -14.92
N ARG A 583 -27.76 43.55 -15.33
CA ARG A 583 -28.22 43.57 -16.73
C ARG A 583 -28.36 45.00 -17.28
N ARG A 584 -28.87 45.94 -16.48
CA ARG A 584 -28.89 47.38 -16.78
C ARG A 584 -27.51 48.04 -16.97
N ARG A 585 -26.41 47.38 -16.59
CA ARG A 585 -25.02 47.82 -16.83
C ARG A 585 -24.35 47.13 -18.02
N GLY A 586 -25.09 46.28 -18.74
CA GLY A 586 -24.56 45.49 -19.85
C GLY A 586 -24.04 44.10 -19.44
N GLU A 587 -24.15 43.71 -18.17
CA GLU A 587 -23.67 42.41 -17.69
C GLU A 587 -24.65 41.28 -18.06
N SER A 588 -24.21 40.28 -18.81
CA SER A 588 -24.92 39.01 -19.00
C SER A 588 -24.48 37.98 -17.95
N GLU A 589 -25.40 37.17 -17.45
CA GLU A 589 -25.10 36.16 -16.44
C GLU A 589 -25.96 34.89 -16.59
N THR A 590 -25.42 33.75 -16.16
CA THR A 590 -26.12 32.47 -16.11
C THR A 590 -26.18 31.99 -14.66
N TYR A 591 -27.36 31.58 -14.19
CA TYR A 591 -27.58 31.14 -12.81
C TYR A 591 -28.64 30.04 -12.73
N GLU A 592 -28.51 29.18 -11.72
CA GLU A 592 -29.57 28.25 -11.33
C GLU A 592 -30.55 28.96 -10.39
N ILE A 593 -31.84 28.60 -10.47
CA ILE A 593 -32.90 29.10 -9.58
C ILE A 593 -34.00 28.04 -9.43
N SER A 594 -34.55 27.91 -8.22
CA SER A 594 -35.75 27.10 -7.99
C SER A 594 -37.01 27.95 -8.09
N ILE A 595 -38.02 27.45 -8.81
CA ILE A 595 -39.36 28.06 -8.86
C ILE A 595 -40.44 27.07 -8.41
N THR A 596 -41.61 27.60 -8.08
CA THR A 596 -42.85 26.82 -7.95
C THR A 596 -43.71 27.01 -9.21
N ASP A 597 -44.18 25.92 -9.81
CA ASP A 597 -45.08 25.96 -10.97
C ASP A 597 -46.55 26.24 -10.59
N SER A 598 -47.45 26.32 -11.58
CA SER A 598 -48.88 26.56 -11.35
C SER A 598 -49.62 25.42 -10.62
N ALA A 599 -49.04 24.22 -10.54
CA ALA A 599 -49.57 23.07 -9.80
C ALA A 599 -49.04 22.99 -8.35
N GLY A 600 -47.97 23.72 -8.03
CA GLY A 600 -47.31 23.71 -6.72
C GLY A 600 -46.05 22.84 -6.67
N GLU A 601 -45.57 22.31 -7.79
CA GLU A 601 -44.31 21.55 -7.82
C GLU A 601 -43.08 22.46 -7.89
N LEU A 602 -41.99 22.02 -7.26
CA LEU A 602 -40.69 22.69 -7.32
C LEU A 602 -39.96 22.29 -8.62
N LYS A 603 -39.68 23.27 -9.49
CA LYS A 603 -38.80 23.09 -10.66
C LYS A 603 -37.46 23.78 -10.42
N TRP A 604 -36.40 23.22 -10.97
CA TRP A 604 -35.08 23.85 -11.06
C TRP A 604 -34.84 24.35 -12.49
N LEU A 605 -34.52 25.63 -12.62
CA LEU A 605 -34.27 26.28 -13.90
C LEU A 605 -32.84 26.76 -14.00
N LEU A 606 -32.18 26.49 -15.13
CA LEU A 606 -30.98 27.20 -15.54
C LEU A 606 -31.41 28.39 -16.38
N VAL A 607 -31.13 29.60 -15.90
CA VAL A 607 -31.49 30.86 -16.57
C VAL A 607 -30.22 31.53 -17.06
N SER A 608 -30.10 31.69 -18.38
CA SER A 608 -29.07 32.48 -19.04
C SER A 608 -29.70 33.79 -19.50
N ALA A 609 -29.32 34.90 -18.87
CA ALA A 609 -29.97 36.20 -19.05
C ALA A 609 -28.99 37.25 -19.59
N ALA A 610 -29.36 37.89 -20.69
CA ALA A 610 -28.58 38.92 -21.36
C ALA A 610 -29.37 40.24 -21.49
N PRO A 611 -28.70 41.41 -21.44
CA PRO A 611 -29.31 42.67 -21.84
C PRO A 611 -29.65 42.68 -23.33
N LEU A 612 -30.74 43.38 -23.69
CA LEU A 612 -31.05 43.74 -25.06
C LEU A 612 -30.67 45.20 -25.31
N TYR A 613 -30.01 45.42 -26.43
CA TYR A 613 -29.44 46.71 -26.82
C TYR A 613 -30.19 47.29 -28.02
N ASP A 614 -30.42 48.61 -28.01
CA ASP A 614 -30.89 49.34 -29.18
C ASP A 614 -29.71 49.74 -30.10
N GLU A 615 -30.01 50.46 -31.18
CA GLU A 615 -29.01 50.91 -32.17
C GLU A 615 -27.94 51.84 -31.56
N ASP A 616 -28.30 52.61 -30.52
CA ASP A 616 -27.42 53.49 -29.73
C ASP A 616 -26.68 52.73 -28.60
N ARG A 617 -26.80 51.39 -28.57
CA ARG A 617 -26.24 50.49 -27.55
C ARG A 617 -26.69 50.79 -26.11
N GLN A 618 -27.84 51.43 -25.92
CA GLN A 618 -28.47 51.53 -24.61
C GLN A 618 -29.26 50.25 -24.32
N VAL A 619 -29.31 49.86 -23.04
CA VAL A 619 -30.06 48.67 -22.61
C VAL A 619 -31.54 49.05 -22.50
N TYR A 620 -32.38 48.62 -23.45
CA TYR A 620 -33.83 48.87 -23.43
C TYR A 620 -34.64 47.76 -22.75
N GLY A 621 -34.02 46.59 -22.55
CA GLY A 621 -34.67 45.41 -21.98
C GLY A 621 -33.68 44.29 -21.70
N SER A 622 -34.19 43.07 -21.56
CA SER A 622 -33.38 41.87 -21.40
C SER A 622 -34.09 40.65 -21.96
N ILE A 623 -33.31 39.69 -22.43
CA ILE A 623 -33.78 38.38 -22.90
C ILE A 623 -33.20 37.29 -21.98
N ALA A 624 -34.01 36.28 -21.68
CA ALA A 624 -33.61 35.14 -20.86
C ALA A 624 -33.96 33.84 -21.58
N ILE A 625 -32.97 32.98 -21.74
CA ILE A 625 -33.13 31.58 -22.11
C ILE A 625 -33.23 30.76 -20.82
N VAL A 626 -34.23 29.91 -20.74
CA VAL A 626 -34.61 29.16 -19.55
C VAL A 626 -34.68 27.67 -19.90
N LEU A 627 -33.86 26.87 -19.23
CA LEU A 627 -33.87 25.41 -19.38
C LEU A 627 -34.36 24.77 -18.08
N ASP A 628 -35.35 23.88 -18.16
CA ASP A 628 -35.73 23.03 -17.02
C ASP A 628 -34.63 21.97 -16.80
N ILE A 629 -33.97 22.06 -15.64
CA ILE A 629 -32.92 21.14 -15.18
C ILE A 629 -33.40 20.29 -14.00
N THR A 630 -34.70 20.24 -13.69
CA THR A 630 -35.27 19.50 -12.54
C THR A 630 -34.89 18.02 -12.58
N HIS A 631 -35.04 17.36 -13.74
CA HIS A 631 -34.62 15.97 -13.92
C HIS A 631 -33.09 15.81 -13.81
N GLN A 632 -32.31 16.77 -14.31
CA GLN A 632 -30.85 16.74 -14.18
C GLN A 632 -30.40 16.89 -12.72
N LYS A 633 -31.02 17.80 -11.94
CA LYS A 633 -30.74 17.96 -10.51
C LYS A 633 -31.17 16.75 -9.68
N ALA A 634 -32.30 16.13 -10.03
CA ALA A 634 -32.70 14.86 -9.43
C ALA A 634 -31.67 13.74 -9.73
N LEU A 635 -31.16 13.65 -10.97
CA LEU A 635 -30.08 12.72 -11.30
C LEU A 635 -28.76 13.06 -10.60
N GLU A 636 -28.38 14.33 -10.51
CA GLU A 636 -27.17 14.80 -9.83
C GLU A 636 -27.19 14.41 -8.34
N LEU A 637 -28.31 14.64 -7.66
CA LEU A 637 -28.53 14.25 -6.26
C LEU A 637 -28.56 12.72 -6.09
N ASN A 638 -29.24 11.99 -6.97
CA ASN A 638 -29.31 10.53 -6.89
C ASN A 638 -27.96 9.87 -7.17
N LEU A 639 -27.21 10.34 -8.17
CA LEU A 639 -25.85 9.88 -8.48
C LEU A 639 -24.88 10.21 -7.34
N ARG A 640 -25.02 11.40 -6.74
CA ARG A 640 -24.23 11.79 -5.56
C ARG A 640 -24.52 10.87 -4.37
N ALA A 641 -25.78 10.63 -4.03
CA ALA A 641 -26.15 9.73 -2.93
C ALA A 641 -25.69 8.29 -3.20
N ALA A 642 -25.86 7.78 -4.42
CA ALA A 642 -25.38 6.45 -4.80
C ALA A 642 -23.84 6.34 -4.75
N LYS A 643 -23.13 7.41 -5.13
CA LYS A 643 -21.67 7.49 -5.02
C LYS A 643 -21.21 7.54 -3.57
N GLU A 644 -21.80 8.41 -2.74
CA GLU A 644 -21.49 8.51 -1.31
C GLU A 644 -21.75 7.16 -0.61
N GLN A 645 -22.86 6.47 -0.93
CA GLN A 645 -23.14 5.12 -0.42
C GLN A 645 -22.15 4.05 -0.93
N ALA A 646 -21.66 4.14 -2.18
CA ALA A 646 -20.66 3.23 -2.71
C ALA A 646 -19.27 3.45 -2.09
N GLU A 647 -18.84 4.70 -1.93
CA GLU A 647 -17.58 5.07 -1.26
C GLU A 647 -17.59 4.68 0.22
N ASP A 648 -18.70 4.88 0.94
CA ASP A 648 -18.85 4.44 2.32
C ASP A 648 -18.89 2.90 2.44
N SER A 649 -19.50 2.20 1.48
CA SER A 649 -19.48 0.73 1.43
C SER A 649 -18.08 0.17 1.17
N ALA A 650 -17.28 0.80 0.31
CA ALA A 650 -15.88 0.45 0.08
C ALA A 650 -15.04 0.71 1.34
N ARG A 651 -15.11 1.93 1.89
CA ARG A 651 -14.38 2.34 3.09
C ARG A 651 -14.73 1.47 4.30
N ALA A 652 -15.99 1.05 4.44
CA ALA A 652 -16.41 0.12 5.49
C ALA A 652 -15.78 -1.27 5.33
N LYS A 653 -15.61 -1.78 4.11
CA LYS A 653 -14.92 -3.06 3.86
C LYS A 653 -13.42 -2.98 4.16
N GLU A 654 -12.76 -1.91 3.73
CA GLU A 654 -11.34 -1.66 4.03
C GLU A 654 -11.10 -1.56 5.54
N LEU A 655 -11.90 -0.76 6.25
CA LEU A 655 -11.84 -0.65 7.71
C LEU A 655 -12.14 -1.98 8.40
N PHE A 656 -13.10 -2.77 7.90
CA PHE A 656 -13.41 -4.09 8.46
C PHE A 656 -12.22 -5.05 8.31
N LEU A 657 -11.60 -5.14 7.14
CA LEU A 657 -10.45 -6.03 6.91
C LEU A 657 -9.21 -5.59 7.70
N ALA A 658 -8.93 -4.28 7.75
CA ALA A 658 -7.83 -3.74 8.55
C ALA A 658 -8.03 -4.02 10.06
N ASN A 659 -9.23 -3.76 10.58
CA ASN A 659 -9.56 -4.04 11.97
C ASN A 659 -9.52 -5.54 12.28
N MET A 660 -10.13 -6.40 11.45
CA MET A 660 -10.08 -7.85 11.65
C MET A 660 -8.64 -8.39 11.63
N SER A 661 -7.75 -7.86 10.79
CA SER A 661 -6.35 -8.26 10.86
C SER A 661 -5.65 -7.78 12.13
N HIS A 662 -5.99 -6.61 12.68
CA HIS A 662 -5.42 -6.15 13.96
C HIS A 662 -5.95 -7.00 15.14
N GLU A 663 -7.25 -7.26 15.17
CA GLU A 663 -7.94 -8.08 16.19
C GLU A 663 -7.48 -9.55 16.18
N ILE A 664 -7.05 -10.10 15.03
CA ILE A 664 -6.49 -11.46 14.95
C ILE A 664 -4.97 -11.46 15.20
N ARG A 665 -4.21 -10.48 14.68
CA ARG A 665 -2.75 -10.41 14.86
C ARG A 665 -2.36 -10.24 16.33
N THR A 666 -3.08 -9.42 17.10
CA THR A 666 -2.77 -9.13 18.51
C THR A 666 -2.78 -10.38 19.40
N PRO A 667 -3.86 -11.21 19.47
CA PRO A 667 -3.83 -12.44 20.25
C PRO A 667 -2.86 -13.48 19.67
N MET A 668 -2.65 -13.54 18.35
CA MET A 668 -1.70 -14.49 17.76
C MET A 668 -0.24 -14.18 18.10
N ASN A 669 0.16 -12.90 18.05
CA ASN A 669 1.49 -12.48 18.49
C ASN A 669 1.68 -12.72 20.00
N ALA A 670 0.62 -12.57 20.81
CA ALA A 670 0.66 -12.90 22.24
C ALA A 670 0.82 -14.41 22.49
N ILE A 671 0.13 -15.27 21.72
CA ILE A 671 0.27 -16.73 21.78
C ILE A 671 1.69 -17.16 21.39
N LEU A 672 2.24 -16.64 20.29
CA LEU A 672 3.61 -16.95 19.85
C LEU A 672 4.67 -16.41 20.83
N GLY A 673 4.50 -15.19 21.35
CA GLY A 673 5.40 -14.63 22.37
C GLY A 673 5.37 -15.43 23.67
N MET A 674 4.20 -15.90 24.10
CA MET A 674 4.07 -16.82 25.24
C MET A 674 4.73 -18.18 24.94
N GLY A 675 4.63 -18.66 23.70
CA GLY A 675 5.33 -19.85 23.20
C GLY A 675 6.84 -19.74 23.37
N GLN A 676 7.44 -18.68 22.82
CA GLN A 676 8.87 -18.40 22.88
C GLN A 676 9.39 -18.14 24.31
N LEU A 677 8.52 -17.72 25.24
CA LEU A 677 8.85 -17.60 26.67
C LEU A 677 8.81 -18.97 27.36
N LEU A 678 7.80 -19.81 27.08
CA LEU A 678 7.73 -21.20 27.53
C LEU A 678 8.93 -22.01 27.03
N ALA A 679 9.36 -21.83 25.77
CA ALA A 679 10.53 -22.47 25.16
C ALA A 679 11.86 -22.22 25.92
N LYS A 680 11.90 -21.18 26.76
CA LYS A 680 13.07 -20.83 27.58
C LYS A 680 13.00 -21.41 29.00
N THR A 681 11.90 -22.05 29.38
CA THR A 681 11.72 -22.76 30.66
C THR A 681 12.07 -24.25 30.52
N PRO A 682 12.27 -25.01 31.61
CA PRO A 682 12.42 -26.46 31.53
C PRO A 682 11.11 -27.12 31.07
N LEU A 683 11.16 -27.83 29.96
CA LEU A 683 10.00 -28.51 29.35
C LEU A 683 10.29 -30.00 29.16
N ASP A 684 9.28 -30.85 29.34
CA ASP A 684 9.36 -32.25 28.92
C ASP A 684 9.18 -32.41 27.40
N THR A 685 9.52 -33.58 26.84
CA THR A 685 9.49 -33.84 25.39
C THR A 685 8.09 -33.72 24.77
N VAL A 686 7.03 -33.99 25.54
CA VAL A 686 5.64 -33.87 25.09
C VAL A 686 5.21 -32.41 25.10
N GLN A 687 5.57 -31.66 26.16
CA GLN A 687 5.38 -30.21 26.22
C GLN A 687 6.11 -29.49 25.08
N HIS A 688 7.36 -29.87 24.79
CA HIS A 688 8.12 -29.33 23.66
C HIS A 688 7.42 -29.59 22.31
N THR A 689 6.85 -30.79 22.13
CA THR A 689 6.07 -31.15 20.94
C THR A 689 4.78 -30.33 20.82
N TYR A 690 4.04 -30.12 21.91
CA TYR A 690 2.86 -29.27 21.93
C TYR A 690 3.20 -27.80 21.66
N LEU A 691 4.31 -27.31 22.20
CA LEU A 691 4.78 -25.95 22.01
C LEU A 691 5.12 -25.70 20.53
N GLN A 692 5.94 -26.58 19.94
CA GLN A 692 6.32 -26.52 18.54
C GLN A 692 5.09 -26.62 17.61
N ALA A 693 4.06 -27.39 17.99
CA ALA A 693 2.79 -27.46 17.26
C ALA A 693 1.96 -26.17 17.39
N ILE A 694 1.96 -25.51 18.55
CA ILE A 694 1.31 -24.21 18.77
C ILE A 694 2.03 -23.11 17.97
N GLU A 695 3.36 -23.06 18.02
CA GLU A 695 4.18 -22.11 17.27
C GLU A 695 3.97 -22.29 15.77
N THR A 696 4.14 -23.51 15.24
CA THR A 696 3.88 -23.83 13.83
C THR A 696 2.45 -23.47 13.41
N SER A 697 1.44 -23.72 14.25
CA SER A 697 0.04 -23.37 13.94
C SER A 697 -0.17 -21.85 13.92
N GLY A 698 0.48 -21.12 14.83
CA GLY A 698 0.35 -19.67 14.94
C GLY A 698 1.07 -18.92 13.82
N GLU A 699 2.27 -19.36 13.44
CA GLU A 699 3.00 -18.84 12.28
C GLU A 699 2.19 -19.07 10.99
N ASN A 700 1.66 -20.28 10.78
CA ASN A 700 0.79 -20.56 9.63
C ASN A 700 -0.45 -19.65 9.58
N LEU A 701 -1.08 -19.36 10.73
CA LEU A 701 -2.24 -18.46 10.76
C LEU A 701 -1.84 -17.00 10.49
N LEU A 702 -0.66 -16.54 10.93
CA LEU A 702 -0.14 -15.23 10.58
C LEU A 702 0.22 -15.11 9.09
N VAL A 703 0.74 -16.17 8.46
CA VAL A 703 0.95 -16.22 7.00
C VAL A 703 -0.39 -16.06 6.28
N ILE A 704 -1.42 -16.83 6.65
CA ILE A 704 -2.78 -16.72 6.07
C ILE A 704 -3.37 -15.31 6.25
N LEU A 705 -3.16 -14.69 7.41
CA LEU A 705 -3.65 -13.35 7.71
C LEU A 705 -2.92 -12.27 6.88
N ASN A 706 -1.61 -12.42 6.71
CA ASN A 706 -0.79 -11.54 5.89
C ASN A 706 -1.08 -11.71 4.40
N ASP A 707 -1.34 -12.92 3.90
CA ASP A 707 -1.81 -13.19 2.53
C ASP A 707 -3.11 -12.44 2.23
N ILE A 708 -4.09 -12.50 3.14
CA ILE A 708 -5.38 -11.79 3.00
C ILE A 708 -5.17 -10.26 3.03
N LEU A 709 -4.27 -9.76 3.88
CA LEU A 709 -3.91 -8.35 3.90
C LEU A 709 -3.19 -7.90 2.62
N ASP A 710 -2.22 -8.67 2.13
CA ASP A 710 -1.46 -8.30 0.93
C ASP A 710 -2.37 -8.31 -0.30
N LEU A 711 -3.27 -9.29 -0.45
CA LEU A 711 -4.31 -9.27 -1.49
C LEU A 711 -5.21 -8.03 -1.39
N SER A 712 -5.68 -7.68 -0.19
CA SER A 712 -6.47 -6.47 0.04
C SER A 712 -5.70 -5.19 -0.29
N LYS A 713 -4.40 -5.14 0.04
CA LYS A 713 -3.52 -4.01 -0.28
C LYS A 713 -3.28 -3.91 -1.79
N ILE A 714 -3.00 -5.03 -2.47
CA ILE A 714 -2.78 -5.04 -3.93
C ILE A 714 -4.04 -4.56 -4.66
N GLY A 715 -5.22 -5.04 -4.27
CA GLY A 715 -6.50 -4.57 -4.83
C GLY A 715 -6.74 -3.07 -4.64
N ALA A 716 -6.29 -2.50 -3.52
CA ALA A 716 -6.33 -1.06 -3.25
C ALA A 716 -5.15 -0.27 -3.86
N SER A 717 -4.27 -0.91 -4.64
CA SER A 717 -2.98 -0.36 -5.12
C SER A 717 -2.05 0.13 -4.00
N GLN A 718 -2.13 -0.46 -2.79
CA GLN A 718 -1.44 -0.06 -1.55
C GLN A 718 -0.15 -0.83 -1.21
N LEU A 719 0.30 -1.77 -2.05
CA LEU A 719 1.56 -2.51 -1.86
C LEU A 719 2.71 -1.83 -2.62
N HIS A 720 3.94 -1.86 -2.07
CA HIS A 720 5.18 -1.44 -2.74
C HIS A 720 6.24 -2.53 -2.68
N ILE A 721 7.18 -2.40 -3.62
CA ILE A 721 8.35 -3.24 -3.81
C ILE A 721 9.57 -2.43 -3.35
N GLU A 722 10.40 -3.00 -2.48
CA GLU A 722 11.63 -2.34 -2.03
C GLU A 722 12.77 -2.47 -3.06
N ARG A 723 13.79 -1.61 -2.95
CA ARG A 723 14.98 -1.64 -3.80
C ARG A 723 16.25 -1.56 -2.94
N ILE A 724 16.58 -2.68 -2.30
CA ILE A 724 17.76 -2.86 -1.47
C ILE A 724 18.76 -3.81 -2.15
N GLY A 725 20.05 -3.69 -1.83
CA GLY A 725 21.05 -4.63 -2.34
C GLY A 725 20.95 -5.99 -1.66
N PHE A 726 21.02 -7.08 -2.42
CA PHE A 726 21.03 -8.43 -1.87
C PHE A 726 21.94 -9.39 -2.65
N SER A 727 22.43 -10.41 -1.95
CA SER A 727 23.14 -11.55 -2.56
C SER A 727 22.14 -12.63 -2.95
N LEU A 728 22.09 -12.96 -4.24
CA LEU A 728 21.21 -14.01 -4.76
C LEU A 728 21.58 -15.41 -4.21
N ALA A 729 22.86 -15.63 -3.91
CA ALA A 729 23.34 -16.86 -3.28
C ALA A 729 22.87 -16.98 -1.82
N GLU A 730 22.88 -15.88 -1.05
CA GLU A 730 22.34 -15.89 0.32
C GLU A 730 20.82 -16.11 0.34
N LEU A 731 20.09 -15.46 -0.57
CA LEU A 731 18.65 -15.61 -0.72
C LEU A 731 18.27 -17.07 -1.02
N LEU A 732 18.94 -17.69 -1.99
CA LEU A 732 18.69 -19.08 -2.36
C LEU A 732 19.13 -20.07 -1.28
N LEU A 733 20.22 -19.80 -0.55
CA LEU A 733 20.62 -20.60 0.63
C LEU A 733 19.58 -20.50 1.76
N GLN A 734 18.92 -19.35 1.94
CA GLN A 734 17.83 -19.19 2.89
C GLN A 734 16.60 -19.99 2.46
N VAL A 735 16.17 -19.89 1.21
CA VAL A 735 15.07 -20.69 0.64
C VAL A 735 15.35 -22.19 0.76
N GLU A 736 16.59 -22.62 0.50
CA GLU A 736 17.01 -24.01 0.70
C GLU A 736 16.85 -24.45 2.15
N LYS A 737 17.44 -23.72 3.11
CA LYS A 737 17.34 -24.05 4.55
C LYS A 737 15.88 -24.12 5.04
N SER A 738 15.00 -23.24 4.56
CA SER A 738 13.58 -23.22 4.93
C SER A 738 12.75 -24.37 4.35
N LEU A 739 13.23 -25.06 3.31
CA LEU A 739 12.48 -26.10 2.59
C LEU A 739 13.14 -27.49 2.61
N HIS A 740 14.45 -27.60 2.84
CA HIS A 740 15.21 -28.85 2.80
C HIS A 740 14.59 -29.91 3.73
N PHE A 741 14.35 -29.56 5.00
CA PHE A 741 13.73 -30.47 5.98
C PHE A 741 12.34 -30.97 5.54
N LYS A 742 11.51 -30.11 4.93
CA LYS A 742 10.16 -30.46 4.45
C LYS A 742 10.19 -31.36 3.21
N ALA A 743 11.28 -31.33 2.45
CA ALA A 743 11.52 -32.26 1.34
C ALA A 743 12.12 -33.59 1.86
N GLU A 744 13.05 -33.53 2.81
CA GLU A 744 13.70 -34.68 3.44
C GLU A 744 12.71 -35.55 4.24
N GLU A 745 11.81 -34.95 5.02
CA GLU A 745 10.70 -35.62 5.72
C GLU A 745 9.81 -36.45 4.77
N LYS A 746 9.66 -35.98 3.52
CA LYS A 746 8.95 -36.68 2.44
C LYS A 746 9.83 -37.64 1.62
N GLY A 747 11.15 -37.68 1.84
CA GLY A 747 12.10 -38.44 1.02
C GLY A 747 12.23 -37.91 -0.43
N LEU A 748 12.06 -36.59 -0.64
CA LEU A 748 12.21 -35.94 -1.94
C LEU A 748 13.64 -35.43 -2.13
N VAL A 749 14.16 -35.55 -3.36
CA VAL A 749 15.44 -34.95 -3.75
C VAL A 749 15.22 -33.46 -4.03
N PHE A 750 15.49 -32.62 -3.03
CA PHE A 750 15.53 -31.16 -3.19
C PHE A 750 16.88 -30.71 -3.77
N ARG A 751 16.87 -29.76 -4.70
CA ARG A 751 18.10 -29.17 -5.28
C ARG A 751 17.91 -27.69 -5.57
N VAL A 752 18.98 -26.92 -5.38
CA VAL A 752 19.07 -25.53 -5.84
C VAL A 752 20.26 -25.41 -6.80
N VAL A 753 20.06 -24.70 -7.91
CA VAL A 753 21.09 -24.49 -8.96
C VAL A 753 21.17 -23.00 -9.29
N LEU A 754 22.38 -22.46 -9.20
CA LEU A 754 22.75 -21.09 -9.53
C LEU A 754 23.68 -21.10 -10.75
N ASP A 755 23.51 -20.15 -11.67
CA ASP A 755 24.44 -19.91 -12.77
C ASP A 755 25.65 -19.08 -12.29
N GLU A 756 26.87 -19.58 -12.52
CA GLU A 756 28.13 -18.96 -12.05
C GLU A 756 28.40 -17.57 -12.66
N ARG A 757 27.68 -17.20 -13.73
CA ARG A 757 27.82 -15.92 -14.45
C ARG A 757 27.06 -14.76 -13.80
N LEU A 758 26.28 -15.03 -12.75
CA LEU A 758 25.37 -14.07 -12.13
C LEU A 758 26.09 -13.00 -11.29
N PRO A 759 25.62 -11.74 -11.28
CA PRO A 759 26.20 -10.70 -10.45
C PRO A 759 26.11 -11.01 -8.95
N ALA A 760 27.16 -10.69 -8.20
CA ALA A 760 27.25 -10.98 -6.77
C ALA A 760 26.28 -10.17 -5.89
N VAL A 761 25.84 -9.00 -6.36
CA VAL A 761 24.85 -8.15 -5.70
C VAL A 761 23.85 -7.61 -6.72
N LEU A 762 22.57 -7.59 -6.33
CA LEU A 762 21.45 -7.11 -7.13
C LEU A 762 20.60 -6.14 -6.31
N LEU A 763 19.97 -5.15 -6.95
CA LEU A 763 19.04 -4.23 -6.30
C LEU A 763 17.60 -4.70 -6.51
N GLY A 764 16.82 -4.88 -5.44
CA GLY A 764 15.42 -5.28 -5.54
C GLY A 764 14.81 -5.60 -4.19
N ASP A 765 13.74 -6.40 -4.19
CA ASP A 765 13.02 -6.81 -2.98
C ASP A 765 13.29 -8.30 -2.68
N PRO A 766 14.32 -8.63 -1.88
CA PRO A 766 14.64 -10.01 -1.55
C PRO A 766 13.52 -10.69 -0.74
N TYR A 767 12.70 -9.94 -0.01
CA TYR A 767 11.60 -10.50 0.78
C TYR A 767 10.46 -10.97 -0.13
N ARG A 768 10.06 -10.18 -1.12
CA ARG A 768 9.01 -10.56 -2.09
C ARG A 768 9.48 -11.62 -3.07
N ILE A 769 10.75 -11.59 -3.50
CA ILE A 769 11.36 -12.70 -4.27
C ILE A 769 11.35 -14.00 -3.45
N THR A 770 11.72 -13.93 -2.17
CA THR A 770 11.66 -15.09 -1.25
C THR A 770 10.23 -15.59 -1.04
N GLN A 771 9.24 -14.69 -0.89
CA GLN A 771 7.82 -15.05 -0.76
C GLN A 771 7.30 -15.81 -1.99
N VAL A 772 7.63 -15.35 -3.20
CA VAL A 772 7.30 -16.05 -4.46
C VAL A 772 7.97 -17.43 -4.51
N LEU A 773 9.27 -17.52 -4.22
CA LEU A 773 10.01 -18.79 -4.27
C LEU A 773 9.50 -19.81 -3.23
N LEU A 774 9.21 -19.38 -2.00
CA LEU A 774 8.64 -20.24 -0.96
C LEU A 774 7.22 -20.70 -1.32
N ASN A 775 6.39 -19.84 -1.92
CA ASN A 775 5.05 -20.22 -2.39
C ASN A 775 5.10 -21.26 -3.52
N LEU A 776 5.98 -21.07 -4.51
CA LEU A 776 6.11 -22.02 -5.62
C LEU A 776 6.73 -23.35 -5.17
N ALA A 777 7.91 -23.31 -4.54
CA ALA A 777 8.62 -24.53 -4.12
C ALA A 777 7.91 -25.25 -2.97
N GLY A 778 7.19 -24.53 -2.09
CA GLY A 778 6.31 -25.12 -1.09
C GLY A 778 5.15 -25.89 -1.71
N ASN A 779 4.52 -25.36 -2.77
CA ASN A 779 3.50 -26.11 -3.52
C ASN A 779 4.11 -27.33 -4.25
N SER A 780 5.27 -27.19 -4.89
CA SER A 780 5.97 -28.32 -5.52
C SER A 780 6.30 -29.45 -4.53
N ILE A 781 6.82 -29.12 -3.34
CA ILE A 781 7.05 -30.10 -2.26
C ILE A 781 5.73 -30.71 -1.77
N LYS A 782 4.66 -29.91 -1.64
CA LYS A 782 3.34 -30.37 -1.20
C LYS A 782 2.70 -31.37 -2.16
N PHE A 783 2.74 -31.11 -3.46
CA PHE A 783 2.10 -31.92 -4.51
C PHE A 783 2.99 -33.03 -5.12
N THR A 784 4.24 -33.14 -4.68
CA THR A 784 5.11 -34.29 -4.96
C THR A 784 5.04 -35.29 -3.80
N GLU A 785 4.68 -36.54 -4.07
CA GLU A 785 4.75 -37.64 -3.10
C GLU A 785 6.09 -38.39 -3.17
N LYS A 786 6.72 -38.49 -4.36
CA LYS A 786 8.04 -39.09 -4.60
C LYS A 786 8.72 -38.42 -5.79
N GLY A 787 10.05 -38.36 -5.76
CA GLY A 787 10.87 -37.81 -6.86
C GLY A 787 11.69 -36.59 -6.41
N SER A 788 11.66 -35.51 -7.19
CA SER A 788 12.53 -34.35 -6.97
C SER A 788 11.82 -33.01 -7.15
N VAL A 789 12.29 -32.00 -6.43
CA VAL A 789 11.95 -30.58 -6.62
C VAL A 789 13.25 -29.81 -6.83
N THR A 790 13.37 -29.06 -7.93
CA THR A 790 14.56 -28.30 -8.27
C THR A 790 14.21 -26.82 -8.45
N ILE A 791 14.89 -25.95 -7.71
CA ILE A 791 14.91 -24.50 -7.97
C ILE A 791 16.14 -24.20 -8.83
N THR A 792 15.93 -23.55 -9.97
CA THR A 792 17.01 -23.04 -10.82
C THR A 792 16.88 -21.53 -10.94
N CYS A 793 18.01 -20.82 -10.92
CA CYS A 793 18.10 -19.41 -11.31
C CYS A 793 19.17 -19.27 -12.39
N THR A 794 18.78 -18.70 -13.52
CA THR A 794 19.60 -18.60 -14.74
C THR A 794 19.57 -17.19 -15.31
N GLN A 795 20.68 -16.76 -15.89
CA GLN A 795 20.80 -15.49 -16.59
C GLN A 795 20.13 -15.60 -17.97
N ALA A 796 19.10 -14.79 -18.23
CA ALA A 796 18.44 -14.72 -19.54
C ALA A 796 19.16 -13.72 -20.46
N CYS A 797 19.36 -12.49 -19.99
CA CYS A 797 20.23 -11.49 -20.61
C CYS A 797 20.87 -10.59 -19.53
N THR A 798 21.82 -9.75 -19.92
CA THR A 798 22.31 -8.64 -19.08
C THR A 798 22.70 -7.47 -19.97
N ASP A 799 22.48 -6.26 -19.46
CA ASP A 799 23.12 -5.04 -19.89
C ASP A 799 24.14 -4.59 -18.81
N ASP A 800 24.83 -3.46 -19.03
CA ASP A 800 25.86 -2.94 -18.11
C ASP A 800 25.30 -2.46 -16.75
N THR A 801 23.96 -2.40 -16.62
CA THR A 801 23.26 -1.81 -15.46
C THR A 801 22.19 -2.72 -14.85
N HIS A 802 21.65 -3.68 -15.60
CA HIS A 802 20.61 -4.62 -15.17
C HIS A 802 20.88 -6.03 -15.71
N VAL A 803 20.47 -7.04 -14.95
CA VAL A 803 20.42 -8.45 -15.38
C VAL A 803 18.98 -8.93 -15.42
N GLU A 804 18.60 -9.63 -16.48
CA GLU A 804 17.34 -10.38 -16.54
C GLU A 804 17.56 -11.78 -16.01
N LEU A 805 16.84 -12.11 -14.94
CA LEU A 805 16.89 -13.40 -14.27
C LEU A 805 15.65 -14.20 -14.60
N GLN A 806 15.84 -15.46 -15.00
CA GLN A 806 14.77 -16.45 -15.10
C GLN A 806 14.93 -17.46 -13.97
N TRP A 807 13.94 -17.50 -13.09
CA TRP A 807 13.76 -18.57 -12.11
C TRP A 807 12.83 -19.63 -12.67
N SER A 808 13.12 -20.88 -12.34
CA SER A 808 12.31 -22.05 -12.70
C SER A 808 12.27 -22.99 -11.49
N VAL A 809 11.06 -23.22 -10.99
CA VAL A 809 10.76 -24.17 -9.90
C VAL A 809 10.06 -25.36 -10.52
N ALA A 810 10.78 -26.47 -10.67
CA ALA A 810 10.33 -27.66 -11.36
C ALA A 810 10.20 -28.85 -10.40
N ASP A 811 9.09 -29.57 -10.49
CA ASP A 811 8.81 -30.79 -9.74
C ASP A 811 8.43 -31.98 -10.64
N THR A 812 8.50 -33.17 -10.06
CA THR A 812 8.05 -34.43 -10.66
C THR A 812 6.75 -34.92 -10.01
N GLY A 813 5.89 -33.99 -9.58
CA GLY A 813 4.68 -34.27 -8.82
C GLY A 813 3.49 -34.75 -9.66
N ILE A 814 2.29 -34.63 -9.09
CA ILE A 814 1.05 -35.07 -9.76
C ILE A 814 0.67 -34.28 -11.01
N GLY A 815 1.29 -33.11 -11.25
CA GLY A 815 0.91 -32.18 -12.31
C GLY A 815 -0.49 -31.60 -12.14
N ILE A 816 -0.90 -30.73 -13.05
CA ILE A 816 -2.17 -29.98 -13.03
C ILE A 816 -2.98 -30.34 -14.29
N ASP A 817 -4.31 -30.27 -14.23
CA ASP A 817 -5.16 -30.41 -15.42
C ASP A 817 -5.12 -29.19 -16.35
N ALA A 818 -5.21 -29.43 -17.66
CA ALA A 818 -5.20 -28.37 -18.68
C ALA A 818 -6.42 -27.44 -18.57
N GLU A 819 -7.57 -27.95 -18.14
CA GLU A 819 -8.77 -27.13 -17.88
C GLU A 819 -8.58 -26.22 -16.64
N TYR A 820 -7.80 -26.66 -15.65
CA TYR A 820 -7.58 -25.93 -14.41
C TYR A 820 -6.42 -24.91 -14.48
N LEU A 821 -5.44 -25.12 -15.36
CA LEU A 821 -4.33 -24.17 -15.59
C LEU A 821 -4.78 -22.75 -15.98
N VAL A 822 -5.98 -22.59 -16.56
CA VAL A 822 -6.57 -21.27 -16.86
C VAL A 822 -7.00 -20.52 -15.59
N ASP A 823 -7.45 -21.26 -14.58
CA ASP A 823 -8.08 -20.73 -13.37
C ASP A 823 -7.17 -20.71 -12.15
N ILE A 824 -5.99 -21.35 -12.21
CA ILE A 824 -5.02 -21.51 -11.11
C ILE A 824 -4.54 -20.19 -10.45
N PHE A 825 -4.66 -19.06 -11.16
CA PHE A 825 -4.33 -17.73 -10.65
C PHE A 825 -5.56 -16.89 -10.22
N LYS A 826 -6.77 -17.47 -10.17
CA LYS A 826 -7.95 -16.84 -9.57
C LYS A 826 -7.91 -17.01 -8.06
N ASP A 827 -8.31 -15.96 -7.34
CA ASP A 827 -8.35 -15.97 -5.88
C ASP A 827 -9.28 -17.06 -5.35
N PHE A 828 -8.81 -17.80 -4.33
CA PHE A 828 -9.51 -18.92 -3.69
C PHE A 828 -9.79 -20.14 -4.60
N SER A 829 -9.18 -20.23 -5.79
CA SER A 829 -9.28 -21.42 -6.64
C SER A 829 -8.55 -22.64 -6.03
N GLN A 830 -9.19 -23.83 -6.11
CA GLN A 830 -8.60 -25.13 -5.74
C GLN A 830 -9.11 -26.23 -6.69
N GLU A 831 -8.25 -27.12 -7.20
CA GLU A 831 -8.60 -28.14 -8.22
C GLU A 831 -9.54 -29.24 -7.68
N ASP A 832 -9.42 -29.61 -6.40
CA ASP A 832 -10.27 -30.63 -5.74
C ASP A 832 -10.50 -30.30 -4.25
N PRO A 833 -11.76 -30.16 -3.78
CA PRO A 833 -12.10 -29.99 -2.36
C PRO A 833 -11.65 -31.12 -1.42
N SER A 834 -11.22 -32.27 -1.93
CA SER A 834 -10.60 -33.34 -1.12
C SER A 834 -9.18 -32.97 -0.67
N VAL A 835 -8.43 -32.23 -1.50
CA VAL A 835 -7.05 -31.80 -1.24
C VAL A 835 -6.98 -30.86 -0.05
N THR A 836 -7.97 -29.98 0.12
CA THR A 836 -8.08 -29.04 1.24
C THR A 836 -8.03 -29.75 2.60
N ARG A 837 -8.62 -30.96 2.69
CA ARG A 837 -8.62 -31.77 3.93
C ARG A 837 -7.32 -32.55 4.16
N ARG A 838 -6.56 -32.85 3.10
CA ARG A 838 -5.36 -33.71 3.16
C ARG A 838 -4.06 -32.91 3.28
N PHE A 839 -4.03 -31.67 2.79
CA PHE A 839 -2.80 -30.87 2.73
C PHE A 839 -2.94 -29.38 3.14
N GLY A 840 -4.16 -28.87 3.37
CA GLY A 840 -4.42 -27.48 3.80
C GLY A 840 -4.07 -26.39 2.78
N GLY A 841 -4.78 -25.25 2.80
CA GLY A 841 -4.41 -24.09 1.97
C GLY A 841 -5.54 -23.11 1.68
N THR A 842 -5.17 -21.85 1.42
CA THR A 842 -6.07 -20.71 1.18
C THR A 842 -6.53 -20.59 -0.28
N GLY A 843 -5.74 -21.08 -1.24
CA GLY A 843 -5.93 -20.77 -2.66
C GLY A 843 -5.50 -19.34 -3.05
N LEU A 844 -4.69 -18.67 -2.22
CA LEU A 844 -4.22 -17.29 -2.48
C LEU A 844 -2.75 -17.19 -2.91
N GLY A 845 -1.88 -18.11 -2.43
CA GLY A 845 -0.43 -17.98 -2.64
C GLY A 845 0.01 -17.86 -4.10
N LEU A 846 -0.72 -18.43 -5.07
CA LEU A 846 -0.41 -18.30 -6.50
C LEU A 846 -0.92 -16.98 -7.11
N SER A 847 -2.12 -16.50 -6.75
CA SER A 847 -2.61 -15.20 -7.23
C SER A 847 -1.78 -14.04 -6.65
N ILE A 848 -1.41 -14.12 -5.38
CA ILE A 848 -0.45 -13.22 -4.73
C ILE A 848 0.91 -13.29 -5.43
N SER A 849 1.45 -14.49 -5.69
CA SER A 849 2.76 -14.61 -6.37
C SER A 849 2.75 -13.98 -7.76
N ARG A 850 1.66 -14.12 -8.54
CA ARG A 850 1.49 -13.42 -9.82
C ARG A 850 1.45 -11.91 -9.65
N GLN A 851 0.68 -11.40 -8.70
CA GLN A 851 0.58 -9.97 -8.43
C GLN A 851 1.92 -9.37 -7.96
N LEU A 852 2.67 -10.07 -7.10
CA LEU A 852 4.00 -9.64 -6.68
C LEU A 852 5.01 -9.61 -7.84
N VAL A 853 5.04 -10.65 -8.68
CA VAL A 853 5.89 -10.67 -9.88
C VAL A 853 5.52 -9.53 -10.84
N GLN A 854 4.23 -9.26 -11.07
CA GLN A 854 3.78 -8.13 -11.88
C GLN A 854 4.14 -6.77 -11.28
N LEU A 855 4.06 -6.59 -9.96
CA LEU A 855 4.48 -5.36 -9.27
C LEU A 855 6.01 -5.17 -9.32
N MET A 856 6.78 -6.26 -9.36
CA MET A 856 8.24 -6.25 -9.61
C MET A 856 8.59 -6.09 -11.10
N GLY A 857 7.62 -5.84 -11.99
CA GLY A 857 7.83 -5.60 -13.42
C GLY A 857 8.08 -6.87 -14.25
N GLY A 858 7.73 -8.04 -13.73
CA GLY A 858 7.94 -9.34 -14.38
C GLY A 858 6.67 -10.07 -14.81
N GLU A 859 6.87 -11.26 -15.35
CA GLU A 859 5.81 -12.22 -15.69
C GLU A 859 6.07 -13.58 -15.05
N ILE A 860 5.01 -14.28 -14.66
CA ILE A 860 5.02 -15.67 -14.19
C ILE A 860 4.16 -16.54 -15.10
N SER A 861 4.66 -17.73 -15.42
CA SER A 861 4.00 -18.76 -16.20
C SER A 861 4.13 -20.13 -15.51
N ILE A 862 3.22 -21.04 -15.81
CA ILE A 862 3.22 -22.40 -15.29
C ILE A 862 2.99 -23.36 -16.47
N ASP A 863 3.98 -24.19 -16.77
CA ASP A 863 3.81 -25.36 -17.63
C ASP A 863 3.62 -26.59 -16.73
N SER A 864 2.64 -27.42 -17.02
CA SER A 864 2.34 -28.60 -16.20
C SER A 864 1.67 -29.68 -17.04
N GLN A 865 1.99 -30.93 -16.76
CA GLN A 865 1.34 -32.08 -17.37
C GLN A 865 0.97 -33.09 -16.29
N LYS A 866 -0.31 -33.46 -16.25
CA LYS A 866 -0.86 -34.42 -15.30
C LYS A 866 -0.05 -35.73 -15.30
N HIS A 867 0.37 -36.14 -14.11
CA HIS A 867 1.27 -37.26 -13.80
C HIS A 867 2.71 -37.15 -14.37
N ARG A 868 3.17 -35.94 -14.70
CA ARG A 868 4.58 -35.65 -15.08
C ARG A 868 5.24 -34.57 -14.22
N GLY A 869 4.44 -33.76 -13.51
CA GLY A 869 4.91 -32.68 -12.65
C GLY A 869 4.63 -31.29 -13.22
N THR A 870 5.08 -30.28 -12.48
CA THR A 870 4.85 -28.86 -12.78
C THR A 870 6.18 -28.10 -12.86
N ASN A 871 6.26 -27.14 -13.77
CA ASN A 871 7.35 -26.18 -13.90
C ASN A 871 6.80 -24.75 -13.86
N SER A 872 7.00 -24.08 -12.72
CA SER A 872 6.62 -22.68 -12.53
C SER A 872 7.82 -21.78 -12.83
N GLN A 873 7.70 -20.91 -13.83
CA GLN A 873 8.79 -20.03 -14.27
C GLN A 873 8.39 -18.56 -14.12
N PHE A 874 9.30 -17.73 -13.64
CA PHE A 874 9.12 -16.28 -13.66
C PHE A 874 10.40 -15.54 -14.04
N ARG A 875 10.23 -14.34 -14.61
CA ARG A 875 11.34 -13.44 -14.95
C ARG A 875 11.23 -12.12 -14.21
N LEU A 876 12.37 -11.57 -13.79
CA LEU A 876 12.51 -10.20 -13.29
C LEU A 876 13.79 -9.60 -13.88
N ARG A 877 13.75 -8.32 -14.25
CA ARG A 877 14.93 -7.54 -14.64
C ARG A 877 15.37 -6.70 -13.45
N LEU A 878 16.49 -7.07 -12.82
CA LEU A 878 17.00 -6.45 -11.60
C LEU A 878 18.26 -5.63 -11.89
N PRO A 879 18.36 -4.39 -11.41
CA PRO A 879 19.59 -3.61 -11.49
C PRO A 879 20.75 -4.33 -10.78
N ILE A 880 21.95 -4.22 -11.35
CA ILE A 880 23.18 -4.73 -10.76
C ILE A 880 23.61 -3.80 -9.62
N GLY A 881 23.92 -4.38 -8.46
CA GLY A 881 24.39 -3.64 -7.28
C GLY A 881 25.88 -3.81 -7.02
N THR A 882 26.40 -3.05 -6.07
CA THR A 882 27.77 -3.17 -5.55
C THR A 882 27.78 -3.78 -4.14
N THR A 883 28.95 -4.17 -3.65
CA THR A 883 29.11 -4.61 -2.25
C THR A 883 28.84 -3.51 -1.21
N GLN A 884 28.68 -2.24 -1.62
CA GLN A 884 28.25 -1.16 -0.73
C GLN A 884 26.74 -1.11 -0.51
N ASP A 885 25.95 -1.68 -1.44
CA ASP A 885 24.48 -1.67 -1.42
C ASP A 885 23.88 -2.78 -0.54
N LEU A 886 24.69 -3.76 -0.13
CA LEU A 886 24.29 -4.84 0.76
C LEU A 886 23.95 -4.30 2.18
N PRO A 887 22.86 -4.75 2.82
CA PRO A 887 22.48 -4.31 4.17
C PRO A 887 23.55 -4.74 5.18
N ARG A 888 24.29 -3.77 5.70
CA ARG A 888 25.37 -3.98 6.68
C ARG A 888 24.80 -4.51 8.00
N LYS A 889 25.00 -5.81 8.27
CA LYS A 889 24.65 -6.45 9.56
C LYS A 889 25.62 -5.99 10.67
N THR A 890 25.37 -4.82 11.24
CA THR A 890 26.10 -4.31 12.40
C THR A 890 25.74 -5.13 13.65
N LEU A 891 26.68 -5.96 14.11
CA LEU A 891 26.58 -6.71 15.36
C LEU A 891 26.79 -5.78 16.57
N ILE A 892 26.01 -5.98 17.64
CA ILE A 892 26.22 -5.27 18.90
C ILE A 892 27.24 -6.03 19.72
N THR A 893 28.44 -5.46 19.88
CA THR A 893 29.48 -6.03 20.73
C THR A 893 29.12 -5.92 22.21
N ALA A 894 29.67 -6.80 23.05
CA ALA A 894 29.45 -6.78 24.51
C ALA A 894 29.79 -5.40 25.12
N SER A 895 30.85 -4.74 24.64
CA SER A 895 31.25 -3.39 25.03
C SER A 895 30.20 -2.31 24.79
N VAL A 896 29.30 -2.46 23.81
CA VAL A 896 28.19 -1.52 23.56
C VAL A 896 27.06 -1.74 24.55
N ARG A 897 26.71 -3.00 24.84
CA ARG A 897 25.76 -3.33 25.92
C ARG A 897 26.29 -2.87 27.28
N GLU A 898 27.61 -2.87 27.49
CA GLU A 898 28.22 -2.32 28.70
C GLU A 898 28.21 -0.78 28.75
N LYS A 899 28.47 -0.06 27.66
CA LYS A 899 28.32 1.41 27.61
C LYS A 899 26.87 1.88 27.81
N LEU A 900 25.91 1.05 27.40
CA LEU A 900 24.48 1.27 27.65
C LEU A 900 24.09 0.98 29.12
N ARG A 901 24.97 0.37 29.94
CA ARG A 901 24.71 0.15 31.36
C ARG A 901 24.90 1.42 32.19
N GLY A 902 24.03 1.64 33.18
CA GLY A 902 24.05 2.87 34.00
C GLY A 902 23.52 4.10 33.26
N GLN A 903 23.64 4.13 31.93
CA GLN A 903 22.48 4.46 31.12
C GLN A 903 21.29 3.55 31.50
N ARG A 904 20.09 3.95 31.09
CA ARG A 904 19.14 4.28 32.14
C ARG A 904 17.64 4.12 31.79
N VAL A 905 17.19 3.91 30.52
CA VAL A 905 16.01 4.10 29.55
C VAL A 905 14.45 3.72 29.64
N LEU A 906 13.45 4.64 29.82
CA LEU A 906 11.89 4.58 29.86
C LEU A 906 11.03 4.03 28.66
N LEU A 907 9.76 3.62 28.88
CA LEU A 907 8.88 3.06 27.81
C LEU A 907 7.32 3.25 27.87
N VAL A 908 6.62 3.24 26.69
CA VAL A 908 5.32 3.95 26.44
C VAL A 908 4.37 3.49 25.16
N GLU A 909 3.34 2.51 25.18
CA GLU A 909 2.41 1.77 24.12
C GLU A 909 1.08 1.07 24.60
N ASP A 910 0.05 0.83 23.75
CA ASP A 910 -1.35 0.29 23.97
C ASP A 910 -1.58 -0.84 24.95
N ASN A 911 -0.55 -1.62 25.24
CA ASN A 911 -0.76 -3.04 25.27
C ASN A 911 -0.08 -3.70 26.44
N HIS A 912 -0.89 -4.31 27.31
CA HIS A 912 -0.53 -5.21 28.40
C HIS A 912 0.14 -6.51 27.95
N PHE A 913 0.61 -6.59 26.71
CA PHE A 913 1.54 -7.62 26.28
C PHE A 913 2.82 -7.06 25.65
N ASN A 914 2.81 -5.82 25.17
CA ASN A 914 4.01 -5.23 24.59
C ASN A 914 5.11 -4.86 25.61
N ARG A 915 5.04 -4.06 26.70
CA ARG A 915 6.16 -3.91 27.74
C ARG A 915 6.43 -5.07 28.70
N GLN A 916 6.07 -6.28 28.30
CA GLN A 916 6.59 -7.53 28.83
C GLN A 916 7.54 -8.03 27.73
N ILE A 917 7.09 -8.08 26.47
CA ILE A 917 7.90 -8.28 25.24
C ILE A 917 8.87 -7.10 24.97
N ALA A 918 8.62 -6.00 25.65
CA ALA A 918 9.36 -4.76 25.77
C ALA A 918 9.62 -4.50 27.25
N LYS A 919 9.91 -5.60 27.96
CA LYS A 919 10.68 -5.77 29.21
C LYS A 919 11.27 -7.20 29.39
N GLY A 920 11.39 -8.04 28.31
CA GLY A 920 12.10 -9.37 28.08
C GLY A 920 13.20 -9.80 26.96
N PHE A 921 14.26 -9.26 26.18
CA PHE A 921 15.25 -8.21 25.60
C PHE A 921 16.39 -7.15 26.18
N LEU A 922 16.23 -6.06 27.03
CA LEU A 922 17.18 -4.94 27.38
C LEU A 922 17.42 -4.38 28.86
N HIS A 923 16.55 -4.42 29.89
CA HIS A 923 16.86 -3.88 31.27
C HIS A 923 18.22 -4.28 31.93
N ASN A 924 18.67 -5.55 31.87
CA ASN A 924 20.01 -6.02 32.21
C ASN A 924 21.05 -5.69 31.14
N ALA A 925 20.63 -5.42 29.89
CA ALA A 925 21.49 -4.69 28.94
C ALA A 925 21.77 -3.26 29.45
N GLY A 926 21.18 -2.87 30.59
CA GLY A 926 21.93 -2.22 31.67
C GLY A 926 21.26 -1.02 32.36
N LEU A 927 19.96 -0.85 32.17
CA LEU A 927 19.36 0.25 31.41
C LEU A 927 17.91 0.39 31.94
N GLN A 928 17.43 1.38 32.76
CA GLN A 928 16.97 1.36 34.23
C GLN A 928 15.51 1.73 34.99
N VAL A 929 14.11 1.42 35.01
CA VAL A 929 12.68 1.02 34.38
C VAL A 929 11.55 2.07 34.64
N GLN A 930 11.03 2.85 33.68
CA GLN A 930 9.95 3.85 33.87
C GLN A 930 8.79 3.71 32.92
N GLU A 931 7.59 3.78 33.45
CA GLU A 931 6.39 4.04 32.68
C GLU A 931 6.22 5.49 32.30
N ALA A 932 5.40 5.70 31.30
CA ALA A 932 4.32 6.64 31.48
C ALA A 932 3.04 6.03 30.91
N GLU A 933 2.00 5.74 31.71
CA GLU A 933 0.86 5.01 31.14
C GLU A 933 -0.04 5.84 30.22
N ASN A 934 0.29 7.09 30.01
CA ASN A 934 -0.18 7.89 28.91
C ASN A 934 0.87 8.95 28.68
N GLY A 935 0.79 9.78 27.67
CA GLY A 935 1.72 10.90 27.59
C GLY A 935 1.16 12.16 28.19
N ALA A 936 -0.15 12.11 28.45
CA ALA A 936 -0.68 12.87 29.55
C ALA A 936 -0.17 12.27 30.90
N GLU A 937 0.75 11.31 30.80
CA GLU A 937 1.68 10.78 31.77
C GLU A 937 3.16 10.99 31.39
N ALA A 938 3.56 11.79 30.37
CA ALA A 938 4.81 12.58 30.50
C ALA A 938 4.93 14.10 30.08
N VAL A 939 4.04 15.02 30.52
CA VAL A 939 4.30 16.43 30.97
C VAL A 939 4.95 16.67 32.37
N GLU A 940 4.17 16.77 33.49
CA GLU A 940 4.43 16.97 34.97
C GLU A 940 5.69 16.37 35.67
N ILE A 941 5.83 15.10 36.11
CA ILE A 941 7.15 14.53 36.52
C ILE A 941 8.34 14.97 35.63
N ALA A 942 8.23 14.79 34.32
CA ALA A 942 9.13 15.24 33.27
C ALA A 942 9.21 16.80 33.11
N ARG A 943 8.38 17.57 33.82
CA ARG A 943 8.62 19.00 34.14
C ARG A 943 9.72 19.17 35.17
N HIS A 944 9.96 18.12 35.94
CA HIS A 944 10.82 18.12 37.10
C HIS A 944 12.16 17.38 36.87
N HIS A 945 12.32 16.51 35.85
CA HIS A 945 13.58 15.74 35.65
C HIS A 945 13.95 15.37 34.18
N SER A 946 15.08 14.66 33.95
CA SER A 946 15.94 14.87 32.75
C SER A 946 16.78 13.67 32.23
N PHE A 947 16.73 13.41 30.91
CA PHE A 947 17.20 12.17 30.25
C PHE A 947 17.99 12.31 28.93
N ASP A 948 18.49 11.16 28.44
CA ASP A 948 19.50 11.02 27.39
C ASP A 948 19.00 10.58 25.96
N ALA A 949 17.79 10.00 25.74
CA ALA A 949 17.09 9.68 24.44
C ALA A 949 15.54 9.52 24.59
N VAL A 950 14.80 8.73 23.74
CA VAL A 950 13.41 8.18 23.97
C VAL A 950 12.95 6.94 23.18
N LEU A 951 12.02 6.14 23.76
CA LEU A 951 11.06 5.23 23.12
C LEU A 951 9.54 5.43 23.58
N MET A 952 8.58 5.68 22.67
CA MET A 952 7.14 6.08 22.75
C MET A 952 6.08 5.95 21.56
N ASP A 953 4.80 5.48 21.71
CA ASP A 953 3.68 5.19 20.71
C ASP A 953 3.16 6.15 19.57
N VAL A 954 1.93 6.06 19.00
CA VAL A 954 1.21 6.95 18.03
C VAL A 954 -0.31 6.73 18.04
N GLN A 955 -0.83 5.51 17.97
CA GLN A 955 -2.22 5.37 17.53
C GLN A 955 -3.22 5.38 18.69
N MET A 956 -3.69 6.59 19.03
CA MET A 956 -4.06 6.90 20.41
C MET A 956 -5.31 7.76 20.59
N PRO A 957 -6.23 7.31 21.49
CA PRO A 957 -6.96 8.03 22.52
C PRO A 957 -6.24 9.18 23.24
N VAL A 958 -6.55 9.47 24.53
CA VAL A 958 -6.19 10.71 25.31
C VAL A 958 -5.72 11.78 24.41
N MET A 959 -4.44 11.74 24.15
CA MET A 959 -3.62 12.65 23.44
C MET A 959 -3.15 11.88 22.18
N ASN A 960 -3.26 12.40 20.95
CA ASN A 960 -2.58 11.80 19.78
C ASN A 960 -1.05 12.07 19.80
N GLY A 961 -0.36 12.56 18.76
CA GLY A 961 1.03 12.94 18.95
C GLY A 961 1.93 13.53 17.90
N LEU A 962 1.35 14.00 16.81
CA LEU A 962 1.93 15.11 16.08
C LEU A 962 1.82 16.40 16.93
N GLU A 963 0.67 16.61 17.56
CA GLU A 963 0.50 17.61 18.62
C GLU A 963 1.28 17.21 19.89
N ALA A 964 1.61 15.92 20.00
CA ALA A 964 2.59 15.40 20.93
C ALA A 964 3.97 15.62 20.40
N THR A 965 4.32 16.30 19.33
CA THR A 965 5.78 16.52 19.08
C THR A 965 6.10 18.00 18.93
N ALA A 966 5.06 18.76 18.55
CA ALA A 966 4.90 20.18 18.78
C ALA A 966 5.27 20.70 20.20
N TYR A 967 4.38 20.58 21.19
CA TYR A 967 4.37 21.38 22.42
C TYR A 967 5.68 21.40 23.22
N LEU A 968 6.53 20.37 23.19
CA LEU A 968 7.80 20.35 23.92
C LEU A 968 8.89 21.13 23.21
N ARG A 969 9.21 20.76 21.96
CA ARG A 969 10.14 21.54 21.13
C ARG A 969 9.74 23.02 21.16
N GLN A 970 8.43 23.30 21.22
CA GLN A 970 7.85 24.64 21.25
C GLN A 970 7.87 25.34 22.62
N HIS A 971 7.14 24.83 23.61
CA HIS A 971 6.88 25.50 24.88
C HIS A 971 8.05 25.36 25.89
N LEU A 972 8.98 24.42 25.66
CA LEU A 972 9.72 23.79 26.77
C LEU A 972 11.21 23.48 26.49
N ARG A 973 11.60 23.00 25.30
CA ARG A 973 12.95 23.00 24.69
C ARG A 973 14.14 22.20 25.34
N LEU A 974 14.14 20.86 25.42
CA LEU A 974 15.36 20.03 25.69
C LEU A 974 15.79 19.38 24.36
N PRO A 975 17.08 19.07 24.20
CA PRO A 975 17.59 18.40 23.01
C PRO A 975 17.15 16.93 22.87
N THR A 976 16.95 16.20 23.98
CA THR A 976 16.90 14.72 24.06
C THR A 976 16.18 13.98 22.89
N PRO A 977 16.77 12.96 22.24
CA PRO A 977 16.21 12.29 21.04
C PRO A 977 14.92 11.43 21.23
N ILE A 978 14.43 10.75 20.16
CA ILE A 978 13.21 9.88 20.03
C ILE A 978 13.36 8.82 18.93
N ILE A 979 12.90 7.58 19.15
CA ILE A 979 13.31 6.38 18.37
C ILE A 979 12.20 5.31 18.33
N ALA A 980 11.78 4.79 17.16
CA ALA A 980 10.52 4.02 17.04
C ALA A 980 10.46 2.53 17.37
N LEU A 981 9.28 1.94 17.06
CA LEU A 981 8.69 0.60 17.23
C LEU A 981 7.24 0.52 16.60
N THR A 982 6.91 1.00 15.38
CA THR A 982 5.47 1.16 14.96
C THR A 982 4.69 0.03 14.30
N ALA A 983 3.38 0.03 14.53
CA ALA A 983 2.45 -1.08 14.22
C ALA A 983 2.43 -1.56 12.77
N ASN A 984 2.93 -0.77 11.83
CA ASN A 984 2.90 -1.01 10.39
C ASN A 984 4.01 -0.18 9.71
N ALA A 985 4.47 -0.58 8.52
CA ALA A 985 5.65 -0.02 7.84
C ALA A 985 5.32 0.39 6.39
N VAL A 986 4.32 1.25 6.20
CA VAL A 986 4.01 1.84 4.89
C VAL A 986 5.06 2.96 4.61
N LYS A 987 4.73 4.01 3.85
CA LYS A 987 5.61 5.15 3.48
C LYS A 987 5.15 6.34 4.29
N GLY A 988 5.93 7.14 5.09
CA GLY A 988 5.74 8.25 6.16
C GLY A 988 5.00 9.66 6.22
N GLU A 989 4.06 9.97 7.14
CA GLU A 989 4.08 9.75 8.58
C GLU A 989 5.51 10.10 9.07
N ARG A 990 6.59 9.53 8.50
CA ARG A 990 7.97 10.06 8.40
C ARG A 990 8.05 11.56 8.24
N GLU A 991 7.35 12.09 7.26
CA GLU A 991 7.31 13.53 7.07
C GLU A 991 6.54 14.17 8.23
N LYS A 992 5.28 13.76 8.48
CA LYS A 992 4.43 14.33 9.56
C LYS A 992 5.16 14.41 10.91
N CYS A 993 5.77 13.32 11.31
CA CYS A 993 6.37 13.12 12.61
C CYS A 993 7.80 13.71 12.68
N LEU A 994 8.59 13.73 11.59
CA LEU A 994 9.87 14.49 11.56
C LEU A 994 9.55 15.97 11.68
N HIS A 995 8.57 16.45 10.91
CA HIS A 995 8.07 17.83 10.97
C HIS A 995 7.51 18.20 12.34
N ALA A 996 6.93 17.24 13.05
CA ALA A 996 6.49 17.48 14.41
C ALA A 996 7.69 17.63 15.38
N GLY A 997 8.88 17.06 15.08
CA GLY A 997 10.14 17.31 15.81
C GLY A 997 10.94 16.11 16.37
N MET A 998 10.71 14.87 15.92
CA MET A 998 11.36 13.64 16.45
C MET A 998 12.65 13.25 15.70
N ASN A 999 13.30 12.13 16.07
CA ASN A 999 14.70 11.87 15.70
C ASN A 999 14.99 10.64 14.78
N ASP A 1000 14.53 9.42 15.05
CA ASP A 1000 14.91 8.21 14.25
C ASP A 1000 13.73 7.30 13.82
N TYR A 1001 13.83 5.94 13.81
CA TYR A 1001 12.74 4.94 13.94
C TYR A 1001 13.08 3.45 14.19
N LEU A 1002 12.02 2.63 14.40
CA LEU A 1002 11.99 1.15 14.39
C LEU A 1002 10.54 0.61 14.16
N SER A 1003 10.34 -0.69 13.96
CA SER A 1003 9.05 -1.31 13.60
C SER A 1003 8.50 -2.29 14.64
N LYS A 1004 7.19 -2.52 14.63
CA LYS A 1004 6.51 -3.57 15.40
C LYS A 1004 6.11 -4.75 14.53
N PRO A 1005 6.30 -5.99 15.02
CA PRO A 1005 7.11 -6.36 16.18
C PRO A 1005 8.61 -6.09 15.92
N PHE A 1006 9.30 -5.54 16.91
CA PHE A 1006 10.75 -5.28 16.90
C PHE A 1006 11.50 -6.44 17.55
N GLN A 1007 12.81 -6.52 17.29
CA GLN A 1007 13.72 -7.44 17.97
C GLN A 1007 14.67 -6.71 18.92
N GLU A 1008 15.32 -7.47 19.81
CA GLU A 1008 16.31 -7.02 20.80
C GLU A 1008 17.36 -6.08 20.22
N ASP A 1009 18.01 -6.51 19.13
CA ASP A 1009 19.21 -5.86 18.63
C ASP A 1009 18.91 -4.61 17.80
N ASP A 1010 17.86 -4.59 16.99
CA ASP A 1010 17.54 -3.42 16.13
C ASP A 1010 17.27 -2.18 16.97
N LEU A 1011 16.60 -2.42 18.09
CA LEU A 1011 16.29 -1.48 19.13
C LEU A 1011 17.52 -1.00 19.91
N LEU A 1012 18.40 -1.91 20.36
CA LEU A 1012 19.66 -1.53 21.01
C LEU A 1012 20.56 -0.70 20.08
N LYS A 1013 20.57 -1.00 18.77
CA LYS A 1013 21.35 -0.23 17.77
C LYS A 1013 20.92 1.24 17.77
N VAL A 1014 19.61 1.50 17.66
CA VAL A 1014 19.14 2.89 17.57
C VAL A 1014 19.23 3.61 18.94
N LEU A 1015 19.06 2.90 20.06
CA LEU A 1015 19.38 3.46 21.38
C LEU A 1015 20.85 3.87 21.51
N CYS A 1016 21.79 3.00 21.12
CA CYS A 1016 23.23 3.29 21.13
C CYS A 1016 23.54 4.57 20.34
N LEU A 1017 23.04 4.66 19.10
CA LEU A 1017 23.29 5.77 18.18
C LEU A 1017 22.93 7.14 18.78
N TRP A 1018 21.81 7.23 19.50
CA TRP A 1018 21.26 8.50 19.98
C TRP A 1018 21.60 8.84 21.44
N THR A 1019 21.97 7.86 22.25
CA THR A 1019 22.31 8.08 23.67
C THR A 1019 23.81 8.28 23.91
N LEU A 1020 24.67 7.55 23.19
CA LEU A 1020 26.12 7.60 23.37
C LEU A 1020 26.78 8.66 22.48
N GLY A 1021 26.11 9.09 21.40
CA GLY A 1021 26.65 10.04 20.43
C GLY A 1021 27.81 9.51 19.57
N GLU A 1022 28.29 8.30 19.87
CA GLU A 1022 29.13 7.51 19.00
C GLU A 1022 28.30 7.08 17.78
N GLN A 1023 28.71 7.50 16.58
CA GLN A 1023 28.62 6.57 15.47
C GLN A 1023 29.40 5.34 15.92
N LEU A 1024 28.72 4.19 16.04
CA LEU A 1024 29.38 2.90 16.20
C LEU A 1024 30.52 2.86 15.17
N PRO A 1025 31.78 2.65 15.61
CA PRO A 1025 32.93 2.82 14.73
C PRO A 1025 32.70 1.97 13.50
N GLU A 1026 32.95 2.55 12.31
CA GLU A 1026 32.78 1.80 11.07
C GLU A 1026 33.50 0.46 11.23
N ALA A 1027 32.81 -0.62 10.87
CA ALA A 1027 33.45 -1.90 10.62
C ALA A 1027 34.34 -1.73 9.38
N THR A 1028 35.50 -1.09 9.57
CA THR A 1028 36.61 -1.07 8.64
C THR A 1028 36.80 -2.51 8.21
N ALA A 1029 36.69 -2.75 6.91
CA ALA A 1029 36.56 -4.10 6.34
C ALA A 1029 37.58 -5.04 6.99
N LEU A 1030 37.10 -6.25 7.34
CA LEU A 1030 37.86 -7.34 7.96
C LEU A 1030 39.35 -7.24 7.60
N PRO A 1031 40.25 -6.98 8.57
CA PRO A 1031 41.64 -6.69 8.26
C PRO A 1031 42.19 -7.85 7.42
N SER A 1032 42.59 -7.52 6.18
CA SER A 1032 43.13 -8.49 5.25
C SER A 1032 44.26 -9.29 5.91
N ALA A 1033 44.41 -10.55 5.54
CA ALA A 1033 45.13 -11.60 6.29
C ALA A 1033 46.65 -11.40 6.49
N ALA A 1034 47.15 -10.18 6.29
CA ALA A 1034 48.52 -9.73 6.55
C ALA A 1034 48.76 -9.18 7.98
N ALA A 1035 47.72 -9.08 8.83
CA ALA A 1035 47.82 -8.51 10.18
C ALA A 1035 48.07 -9.54 11.32
N ALA A 1036 48.41 -10.79 10.99
CA ALA A 1036 48.62 -11.87 11.96
C ALA A 1036 50.02 -11.82 12.64
N THR A 1037 50.35 -10.74 13.36
CA THR A 1037 51.70 -10.59 13.97
C THR A 1037 51.77 -9.82 15.30
N THR A 1038 50.72 -9.81 16.12
CA THR A 1038 50.77 -9.29 17.51
C THR A 1038 50.13 -10.22 18.55
N ALA A 1039 50.24 -11.53 18.36
CA ALA A 1039 50.21 -12.49 19.47
C ALA A 1039 51.66 -12.76 19.92
N GLY A 1040 51.86 -13.12 21.20
CA GLY A 1040 53.18 -13.55 21.68
C GLY A 1040 53.67 -14.82 20.97
N PRO A 1041 55.00 -15.06 20.88
CA PRO A 1041 55.54 -16.23 20.18
C PRO A 1041 55.31 -17.52 20.99
N GLY A 1042 54.11 -18.09 20.89
CA GLY A 1042 53.77 -19.41 21.47
C GLY A 1042 52.31 -19.81 21.36
N THR A 1043 51.38 -18.95 21.80
CA THR A 1043 49.97 -19.32 22.03
C THR A 1043 49.15 -19.50 20.75
N LEU A 1044 48.35 -20.57 20.69
CA LEU A 1044 47.52 -20.95 19.54
C LEU A 1044 46.05 -20.48 19.59
N TYR A 1045 45.61 -19.90 20.71
CA TYR A 1045 44.20 -19.62 21.04
C TYR A 1045 44.05 -18.32 21.81
N ASN A 1046 42.80 -17.84 21.98
CA ASN A 1046 42.48 -16.73 22.88
C ASN A 1046 41.37 -17.11 23.88
N LEU A 1047 41.60 -16.81 25.17
CA LEU A 1047 40.63 -17.04 26.25
C LEU A 1047 39.80 -15.80 26.60
N ASP A 1048 40.06 -14.63 26.02
CA ASP A 1048 39.32 -13.39 26.33
C ASP A 1048 37.79 -13.58 26.23
N ILE A 1049 37.33 -14.33 25.21
CA ILE A 1049 35.89 -14.61 25.02
C ILE A 1049 35.35 -15.54 26.12
N VAL A 1050 36.06 -16.61 26.47
CA VAL A 1050 35.63 -17.55 27.52
C VAL A 1050 35.62 -16.87 28.89
N ARG A 1051 36.66 -16.06 29.17
CA ARG A 1051 36.75 -15.23 30.39
C ARG A 1051 35.62 -14.18 30.43
N GLN A 1052 35.29 -13.53 29.31
CA GLN A 1052 34.15 -12.59 29.24
C GLN A 1052 32.79 -13.28 29.45
N ILE A 1053 32.56 -14.45 28.84
CA ILE A 1053 31.33 -15.23 29.03
C ILE A 1053 31.19 -15.68 30.49
N GLY A 1054 32.29 -16.13 31.10
CA GLY A 1054 32.37 -16.47 32.53
C GLY A 1054 32.44 -15.28 33.48
N GLN A 1055 32.38 -14.03 33.00
CA GLN A 1055 32.53 -12.81 33.81
C GLN A 1055 33.82 -12.78 34.68
N ASN A 1056 34.90 -13.38 34.17
CA ASN A 1056 36.18 -13.64 34.81
C ASN A 1056 36.15 -14.63 36.00
N ASP A 1057 35.12 -15.48 36.10
CA ASP A 1057 35.16 -16.65 36.98
C ASP A 1057 36.24 -17.65 36.50
N VAL A 1058 37.27 -17.84 37.32
CA VAL A 1058 38.38 -18.77 37.06
C VAL A 1058 37.88 -20.22 37.05
N SER A 1059 36.90 -20.55 37.90
CA SER A 1059 36.28 -21.88 37.99
C SER A 1059 35.55 -22.24 36.69
N PHE A 1060 34.77 -21.30 36.15
CA PHE A 1060 34.11 -21.46 34.84
C PHE A 1060 35.14 -21.56 33.71
N THR A 1061 36.20 -20.75 33.76
CA THR A 1061 37.28 -20.77 32.76
C THR A 1061 38.00 -22.12 32.74
N ILE A 1062 38.27 -22.71 33.92
CA ILE A 1062 38.84 -24.05 34.08
C ILE A 1062 37.89 -25.12 33.52
N LEU A 1063 36.61 -25.11 33.90
CA LEU A 1063 35.62 -26.08 33.43
C LEU A 1063 35.48 -26.08 31.89
N MET A 1064 35.46 -24.90 31.28
CA MET A 1064 35.40 -24.74 29.82
C MET A 1064 36.69 -25.20 29.13
N LEU A 1065 37.86 -24.96 29.72
CA LEU A 1065 39.14 -25.49 29.22
C LEU A 1065 39.20 -27.02 29.32
N GLU A 1066 38.79 -27.61 30.44
CA GLU A 1066 38.76 -29.07 30.65
C GLU A 1066 37.84 -29.77 29.64
N SER A 1067 36.61 -29.27 29.46
CA SER A 1067 35.67 -29.82 28.48
C SER A 1067 36.18 -29.69 27.03
N PHE A 1068 36.86 -28.59 26.69
CA PHE A 1068 37.45 -28.42 25.37
C PHE A 1068 38.68 -29.32 25.14
N ILE A 1069 39.53 -29.51 26.16
CA ILE A 1069 40.65 -30.47 26.17
C ILE A 1069 40.16 -31.90 25.93
N GLU A 1070 39.04 -32.29 26.56
CA GLU A 1070 38.42 -33.60 26.38
C GLU A 1070 37.88 -33.78 24.96
N SER A 1071 37.07 -32.84 24.48
CA SER A 1071 36.51 -32.86 23.12
C SER A 1071 37.59 -32.88 22.02
N CYS A 1072 38.70 -32.16 22.20
CA CYS A 1072 39.83 -32.21 21.27
C CYS A 1072 40.51 -33.59 21.22
N ARG A 1073 40.56 -34.32 22.33
CA ARG A 1073 41.12 -35.69 22.36
C ARG A 1073 40.20 -36.69 21.69
N GLU A 1074 38.90 -36.64 21.98
CA GLU A 1074 37.91 -37.50 21.31
C GLU A 1074 37.97 -37.34 19.79
N ALA A 1075 37.95 -36.09 19.31
CA ALA A 1075 38.03 -35.81 17.88
C ALA A 1075 39.36 -36.25 17.23
N VAL A 1076 40.48 -36.22 17.97
CA VAL A 1076 41.76 -36.79 17.50
C VAL A 1076 41.68 -38.31 17.33
N GLU A 1077 40.99 -39.03 18.21
CA GLU A 1077 40.80 -40.48 18.08
C GLU A 1077 39.78 -40.83 16.98
N GLU A 1078 38.68 -40.06 16.84
CA GLU A 1078 37.75 -40.19 15.72
C GLU A 1078 38.45 -39.97 14.37
N LEU A 1079 39.22 -38.88 14.22
CA LEU A 1079 39.97 -38.59 12.99
C LEU A 1079 41.01 -39.66 12.66
N ARG A 1080 41.73 -40.19 13.66
CA ARG A 1080 42.71 -41.28 13.45
C ARG A 1080 42.04 -42.59 13.04
N THR A 1081 40.90 -42.92 13.66
CA THR A 1081 40.12 -44.12 13.33
C THR A 1081 39.56 -44.01 11.92
N ALA A 1082 38.95 -42.88 11.58
CA ALA A 1082 38.36 -42.63 10.27
C ALA A 1082 39.39 -42.62 9.12
N ILE A 1083 40.64 -42.17 9.37
CA ILE A 1083 41.75 -42.34 8.42
C ILE A 1083 42.15 -43.81 8.25
N ALA A 1084 42.17 -44.60 9.32
CA ALA A 1084 42.53 -46.02 9.26
C ALA A 1084 41.45 -46.88 8.57
N GLU A 1085 40.17 -46.53 8.73
CA GLU A 1085 39.03 -47.19 8.09
C GLU A 1085 38.67 -46.59 6.71
N GLN A 1086 39.33 -45.48 6.33
CA GLN A 1086 39.11 -44.71 5.10
C GLN A 1086 37.71 -44.06 4.99
N ASP A 1087 37.01 -43.86 6.12
CA ASP A 1087 35.67 -43.26 6.16
C ASP A 1087 35.73 -41.72 6.12
N ILE A 1088 35.52 -41.18 4.92
CA ILE A 1088 35.44 -39.75 4.64
C ILE A 1088 34.27 -39.10 5.39
N LEU A 1089 33.13 -39.79 5.56
CA LEU A 1089 31.98 -39.24 6.26
C LEU A 1089 32.30 -39.05 7.75
N GLN A 1090 32.98 -40.02 8.36
CA GLN A 1090 33.44 -39.92 9.75
C GLN A 1090 34.52 -38.85 9.94
N ILE A 1091 35.50 -38.71 9.01
CA ILE A 1091 36.47 -37.60 9.00
C ILE A 1091 35.74 -36.25 9.00
N ARG A 1092 34.75 -36.09 8.12
CA ARG A 1092 33.95 -34.87 8.02
C ARG A 1092 33.13 -34.60 9.27
N MET A 1093 32.51 -35.62 9.87
CA MET A 1093 31.74 -35.48 11.10
C MET A 1093 32.62 -35.04 12.28
N ALA A 1094 33.82 -35.61 12.44
CA ALA A 1094 34.76 -35.20 13.48
C ALA A 1094 35.24 -33.75 13.29
N ALA A 1095 35.55 -33.35 12.06
CA ALA A 1095 35.87 -31.96 11.73
C ALA A 1095 34.69 -31.00 11.97
N HIS A 1096 33.46 -31.41 11.64
CA HIS A 1096 32.25 -30.61 11.86
C HIS A 1096 31.97 -30.38 13.36
N LYS A 1097 32.20 -31.38 14.22
CA LYS A 1097 32.11 -31.25 15.68
C LYS A 1097 33.13 -30.25 16.25
N LEU A 1098 34.37 -30.28 15.75
CA LEU A 1098 35.47 -29.42 16.22
C LEU A 1098 35.27 -27.93 15.88
N LYS A 1099 34.67 -27.66 14.72
CA LYS A 1099 34.63 -26.34 14.09
C LYS A 1099 34.00 -25.23 14.96
N PRO A 1100 32.83 -25.39 15.61
CA PRO A 1100 32.27 -24.34 16.50
C PRO A 1100 33.18 -24.04 17.69
N SER A 1101 33.73 -25.08 18.30
CA SER A 1101 34.57 -24.98 19.50
C SER A 1101 35.90 -24.27 19.20
N LEU A 1102 36.51 -24.53 18.03
CA LEU A 1102 37.72 -23.87 17.55
C LEU A 1102 37.49 -22.39 17.16
N ASP A 1103 36.31 -22.06 16.65
CA ASP A 1103 35.92 -20.70 16.29
C ASP A 1103 35.72 -19.82 17.55
N HIS A 1104 35.00 -20.34 18.56
CA HIS A 1104 34.80 -19.66 19.85
C HIS A 1104 36.11 -19.35 20.60
N LEU A 1105 37.11 -20.23 20.52
CA LEU A 1105 38.44 -20.07 21.12
C LEU A 1105 39.47 -19.40 20.20
N GLN A 1106 39.03 -18.90 19.04
CA GLN A 1106 39.82 -18.14 18.08
C GLN A 1106 41.12 -18.84 17.65
N VAL A 1107 41.04 -20.15 17.37
CA VAL A 1107 42.21 -20.99 17.05
C VAL A 1107 42.61 -20.81 15.57
N TYR A 1108 43.06 -19.61 15.24
CA TYR A 1108 43.18 -19.09 13.87
C TYR A 1108 44.04 -19.91 12.90
N ARG A 1109 45.00 -20.73 13.39
CA ARG A 1109 45.83 -21.61 12.54
C ARG A 1109 45.15 -22.93 12.16
N LEU A 1110 44.28 -23.44 13.02
CA LEU A 1110 43.71 -24.78 12.90
C LEU A 1110 42.33 -24.77 12.22
N LEU A 1111 41.54 -23.73 12.49
CA LEU A 1111 40.19 -23.58 11.93
C LEU A 1111 40.14 -23.72 10.39
N PRO A 1112 41.07 -23.16 9.58
CA PRO A 1112 41.04 -23.35 8.12
C PRO A 1112 41.19 -24.82 7.68
N LEU A 1113 42.11 -25.56 8.31
CA LEU A 1113 42.38 -26.97 8.00
C LEU A 1113 41.20 -27.87 8.40
N VAL A 1114 40.55 -27.56 9.53
CA VAL A 1114 39.33 -28.25 9.98
C VAL A 1114 38.13 -27.92 9.08
N VAL A 1115 38.04 -26.69 8.55
CA VAL A 1115 37.04 -26.33 7.54
C VAL A 1115 37.29 -27.05 6.20
N GLU A 1116 38.54 -27.24 5.80
CA GLU A 1116 38.92 -28.03 4.62
C GLU A 1116 38.49 -29.50 4.76
N LEU A 1117 38.72 -30.11 5.93
CA LEU A 1117 38.22 -31.46 6.24
C LEU A 1117 36.69 -31.53 6.25
N ASP A 1118 35.98 -30.60 6.94
CA ASP A 1118 34.50 -30.52 6.97
C ASP A 1118 33.89 -30.39 5.56
N THR A 1119 34.53 -29.60 4.69
CA THR A 1119 34.04 -29.31 3.33
C THR A 1119 34.53 -30.27 2.25
N TRP A 1120 35.36 -31.26 2.60
CA TRP A 1120 35.86 -32.29 1.67
C TRP A 1120 34.72 -33.04 0.97
N ARG A 1121 34.76 -33.16 -0.37
CA ARG A 1121 33.69 -33.79 -1.18
C ARG A 1121 34.18 -34.81 -2.20
N THR A 1122 35.49 -34.98 -2.34
CA THR A 1122 36.11 -36.00 -3.20
C THR A 1122 36.21 -37.35 -2.48
N PRO A 1123 36.39 -38.47 -3.21
CA PRO A 1123 36.75 -39.77 -2.63
C PRO A 1123 38.05 -39.71 -1.80
N PHE A 1124 38.34 -40.81 -1.09
CA PHE A 1124 39.48 -40.87 -0.16
C PHE A 1124 40.80 -40.69 -0.91
N ASP A 1125 41.45 -39.54 -0.69
CA ASP A 1125 42.74 -39.21 -1.28
C ASP A 1125 43.86 -39.74 -0.38
N ALA A 1126 44.48 -40.86 -0.79
CA ALA A 1126 45.52 -41.53 -0.02
C ALA A 1126 46.87 -40.77 0.02
N GLU A 1127 47.07 -39.74 -0.81
CA GLU A 1127 48.26 -38.89 -0.73
C GLU A 1127 48.01 -37.65 0.13
N HIS A 1128 46.85 -36.99 -0.02
CA HIS A 1128 46.59 -35.69 0.62
C HIS A 1128 45.84 -35.80 1.95
N LEU A 1129 44.79 -36.62 2.04
CA LEU A 1129 43.89 -36.62 3.20
C LEU A 1129 44.57 -37.11 4.51
N PRO A 1130 45.41 -38.16 4.51
CA PRO A 1130 46.21 -38.52 5.68
C PRO A 1130 47.15 -37.42 6.15
N GLN A 1131 47.79 -36.68 5.23
CA GLN A 1131 48.70 -35.58 5.59
C GLN A 1131 47.95 -34.39 6.21
N LEU A 1132 46.78 -34.05 5.67
CA LEU A 1132 45.94 -32.98 6.20
C LEU A 1132 45.38 -33.35 7.59
N VAL A 1133 44.92 -34.58 7.79
CA VAL A 1133 44.48 -35.06 9.11
C VAL A 1133 45.65 -35.16 10.10
N GLU A 1134 46.85 -35.60 9.70
CA GLU A 1134 48.03 -35.63 10.57
C GLU A 1134 48.42 -34.21 11.02
N GLN A 1135 48.36 -33.21 10.14
CA GLN A 1135 48.59 -31.81 10.48
C GLN A 1135 47.55 -31.26 11.46
N VAL A 1136 46.26 -31.56 11.25
CA VAL A 1136 45.17 -31.19 12.16
C VAL A 1136 45.34 -31.85 13.52
N VAL A 1137 45.66 -33.15 13.57
CA VAL A 1137 45.90 -33.90 14.80
C VAL A 1137 47.12 -33.36 15.56
N ALA A 1138 48.22 -33.03 14.87
CA ALA A 1138 49.40 -32.47 15.51
C ALA A 1138 49.12 -31.08 16.12
N GLN A 1139 48.37 -30.23 15.43
CA GLN A 1139 47.96 -28.92 15.95
C GLN A 1139 46.94 -29.04 17.10
N LEU A 1140 46.00 -29.98 17.05
CA LEU A 1140 45.09 -30.29 18.18
C LEU A 1140 45.88 -30.75 19.41
N GLN A 1141 46.93 -31.55 19.23
CA GLN A 1141 47.76 -32.05 20.33
C GLN A 1141 48.62 -30.95 20.97
N GLU A 1142 49.22 -30.06 20.17
CA GLU A 1142 49.93 -28.88 20.68
C GLU A 1142 48.96 -27.91 21.40
N LEU A 1143 47.79 -27.63 20.80
CA LEU A 1143 46.72 -26.82 21.41
C LEU A 1143 46.29 -27.37 22.78
N THR A 1144 46.02 -28.68 22.84
CA THR A 1144 45.62 -29.38 24.07
C THR A 1144 46.73 -29.29 25.13
N TRP A 1145 48.00 -29.46 24.74
CA TRP A 1145 49.13 -29.35 25.65
C TRP A 1145 49.30 -27.94 26.23
N GLN A 1146 49.20 -26.90 25.39
CA GLN A 1146 49.26 -25.50 25.85
C GLN A 1146 48.12 -25.17 26.81
N MET A 1147 46.89 -25.60 26.50
CA MET A 1147 45.73 -25.38 27.37
C MET A 1147 45.85 -26.12 28.71
N GLN A 1148 46.41 -27.34 28.72
CA GLN A 1148 46.71 -28.05 29.98
C GLN A 1148 47.77 -27.32 30.82
N LEU A 1149 48.73 -26.62 30.19
CA LEU A 1149 49.73 -25.83 30.89
C LEU A 1149 49.11 -24.56 31.50
N GLU A 1150 48.22 -23.87 30.78
CA GLU A 1150 47.51 -22.70 31.33
C GLU A 1150 46.52 -23.10 32.44
N LEU A 1151 45.87 -24.27 32.32
CA LEU A 1151 45.04 -24.84 33.39
C LEU A 1151 45.83 -25.03 34.70
N GLN A 1152 47.06 -25.55 34.61
CA GLN A 1152 47.97 -25.71 35.75
C GLN A 1152 48.43 -24.37 36.35
N THR A 1153 48.39 -23.27 35.60
CA THR A 1153 48.65 -21.92 36.15
C THR A 1153 47.43 -21.25 36.77
N LEU A 1154 46.21 -21.65 36.38
CA LEU A 1154 44.96 -21.11 36.92
C LEU A 1154 44.46 -21.84 38.17
N GLN A 1155 44.72 -23.15 38.28
CA GLN A 1155 44.36 -23.95 39.47
C GLN A 1155 44.88 -23.38 40.82
N PRO A 1156 46.13 -22.88 40.96
CA PRO A 1156 46.60 -22.29 42.21
C PRO A 1156 46.07 -20.86 42.51
N GLU A 1157 45.18 -20.30 41.68
CA GLU A 1157 44.40 -19.09 42.04
C GLU A 1157 43.07 -19.43 42.75
N LEU A 1158 42.80 -20.72 42.99
CA LEU A 1158 41.59 -21.26 43.64
C LEU A 1158 41.84 -21.93 45.01
N GLU A 1159 43.10 -21.99 45.49
CA GLU A 1159 43.51 -22.50 46.81
C GLU A 1159 43.83 -21.37 47.82
#